data_AF-A0A8J7JVQ3-F1
#
_entry.id   AF-A0A8J7JVQ3-F1
#
_cell.length_a   1.000
_cell.length_b   1.000
_cell.length_c   1.000
_cell.angle_alpha   90.00
_cell.angle_beta   90.00
_cell.angle_gamma   90.00
#
_symmetry.space_group_name_H-M   'P 1'
#
loop_
_entity.id
_entity.type
_entity.pdbx_description
1 polymer ?
#
loop_
_entity_poly.entity_id
_entity_poly.type
_entity_poly.pdbx_seq_one_letter_code
_entity_poly.pdbx_strand_id
1 'polypeptide(L)'
;MQEDFRLIVDLVVVLAAATAGGLTASLLRQPVLLGYLVGGAIVGPAGLGLVKELIQVETLAQFGAAFLLFALGVEFSLAELKKVQAISLGGGGLQILTTILVTTLLSVGVGWVTSPTQGVFLGAILSLSSTAVVLKCLMERNETETPHGRVMLGILVVQDLALGLMLAVLPALDRPSDQIGIAVGVALLKTALLAGGAIVAGIWIIPRLLRFLARTESRELFLLGVVALCLGIALLTEYMGLSIEMGAFIAGLMISEVEYADQTLAYVEPIRDIFATLFFAAIGMLIDPGFIWNNLQLILELVALVIVSKFLIITPLVRLFRYPLKTALIAGLGLAQIGEFSFVLASKGQTLGLVSRRVYLLILGTTAVTLVITPFIMRLVPQLFVWAEMVPWFKRYLDVMDMPLEMTENLPQQNHILVCGYGRVGRNIVQLLQAHNYPVVVIDQSEQAIQQLREANIPYVYGNAASLHVMDTAGAEQARGMAIALPDPMSTRLCLKRALELAPELDVVVRATQDKDIELLYQLGAREVVQPEFEASLELTSHLLTGIGVPLPIIQREVQQVRNSHYLALMPERSSEEISRALKVAAQDMNSKWYTLPDGSPLAGMTLEETDLRRLTGVSLVAIRRLTGEEIDYPDPWMMLSEGDRLLVVGEPDEMAAFTELARGEAAVPVENASCQWLLVPDDSPVVGKTLAELHIRRQFGVLIQAIRREGKFIRFPDGKSDLQAGDRLLLCGNFHALNQARYAIAPAAELQALQLPLASATMGDAQRQLDMQDG
;
A
#
# COMPACT_ATOMS: atom_id res chain seq x y z
N MET A 1 -6.58 -47.62 -28.01
CA MET A 1 -5.48 -47.10 -28.86
C MET A 1 -5.88 -45.82 -29.61
N GLN A 2 -6.99 -45.79 -30.39
CA GLN A 2 -7.42 -44.55 -31.06
C GLN A 2 -8.00 -43.49 -30.09
N GLU A 3 -8.73 -43.90 -29.05
CA GLU A 3 -9.23 -42.98 -28.00
C GLU A 3 -8.07 -42.42 -27.17
N ASP A 4 -7.10 -43.26 -26.78
CA ASP A 4 -5.92 -42.83 -26.00
C ASP A 4 -5.05 -41.82 -26.76
N PHE A 5 -4.88 -41.99 -28.08
CA PHE A 5 -4.12 -41.03 -28.90
C PHE A 5 -4.83 -39.67 -29.00
N ARG A 6 -6.17 -39.67 -29.10
CA ARG A 6 -6.96 -38.43 -29.12
C ARG A 6 -6.87 -37.68 -27.80
N LEU A 7 -6.93 -38.38 -26.67
CA LEU A 7 -6.72 -37.77 -25.35
C LEU A 7 -5.36 -37.07 -25.25
N ILE A 8 -4.29 -37.71 -25.76
CA ILE A 8 -2.95 -37.09 -25.76
C ILE A 8 -2.94 -35.82 -26.61
N VAL A 9 -3.53 -35.84 -27.81
CA VAL A 9 -3.61 -34.66 -28.68
C VAL A 9 -4.40 -33.55 -27.98
N ASP A 10 -5.56 -33.86 -27.42
CA ASP A 10 -6.40 -32.90 -26.70
C ASP A 10 -5.64 -32.29 -25.51
N LEU A 11 -4.91 -33.11 -24.75
CA LEU A 11 -4.09 -32.63 -23.63
C LEU A 11 -2.97 -31.68 -24.08
N VAL A 12 -2.26 -32.03 -25.16
CA VAL A 12 -1.21 -31.18 -25.73
C VAL A 12 -1.78 -29.86 -26.22
N VAL A 13 -2.92 -29.90 -26.91
CA VAL A 13 -3.61 -28.69 -27.41
C VAL A 13 -4.04 -27.79 -26.25
N VAL A 14 -4.64 -28.36 -25.21
CA VAL A 14 -5.08 -27.63 -24.02
C VAL A 14 -3.89 -26.98 -23.30
N LEU A 15 -2.81 -27.73 -23.06
CA LEU A 15 -1.62 -27.20 -22.41
C LEU A 15 -0.95 -26.13 -23.25
N ALA A 16 -0.77 -26.34 -24.55
CA ALA A 16 -0.15 -25.36 -25.44
C ALA A 16 -0.95 -24.05 -25.49
N ALA A 17 -2.28 -24.15 -25.57
CA ALA A 17 -3.16 -22.99 -25.54
C ALA A 17 -3.14 -22.27 -24.19
N ALA A 18 -3.15 -23.02 -23.08
CA ALA A 18 -3.00 -22.45 -21.75
C ALA A 18 -1.65 -21.74 -21.59
N THR A 19 -0.54 -22.34 -22.04
CA THR A 19 0.79 -21.69 -22.03
C THR A 19 0.80 -20.41 -22.85
N ALA A 20 0.26 -20.42 -24.06
CA ALA A 20 0.19 -19.23 -24.92
C ALA A 20 -0.69 -18.12 -24.30
N GLY A 21 -1.85 -18.50 -23.75
CA GLY A 21 -2.74 -17.59 -23.04
C GLY A 21 -2.10 -17.02 -21.78
N GLY A 22 -1.43 -17.86 -20.99
CA GLY A 22 -0.68 -17.47 -19.79
C GLY A 22 0.47 -16.52 -20.08
N LEU A 23 1.23 -16.77 -21.15
CA LEU A 23 2.28 -15.87 -21.64
C LEU A 23 1.68 -14.50 -22.02
N THR A 24 0.57 -14.51 -22.76
CA THR A 24 -0.13 -13.28 -23.15
C THR A 24 -0.63 -12.51 -21.91
N ALA A 25 -1.21 -13.20 -20.93
CA ALA A 25 -1.64 -12.58 -19.67
C ALA A 25 -0.45 -11.98 -18.90
N SER A 26 0.67 -12.70 -18.81
CA SER A 26 1.90 -12.21 -18.16
C SER A 26 2.44 -10.95 -18.84
N LEU A 27 2.49 -10.93 -20.18
CA LEU A 27 2.89 -9.75 -20.97
C LEU A 27 1.98 -8.53 -20.73
N LEU A 28 0.69 -8.77 -20.51
CA LEU A 28 -0.30 -7.75 -20.16
C LEU A 28 -0.30 -7.37 -18.66
N ARG A 29 0.64 -7.90 -17.86
CA ARG A 29 0.71 -7.76 -16.39
C ARG A 29 -0.57 -8.22 -15.69
N GLN A 30 -1.18 -9.29 -16.20
CA GLN A 30 -2.36 -9.94 -15.63
C GLN A 30 -1.97 -11.24 -14.90
N PRO A 31 -2.80 -11.75 -13.98
CA PRO A 31 -2.66 -13.09 -13.41
C PRO A 31 -2.63 -14.17 -14.51
N VAL A 32 -1.66 -15.09 -14.42
CA VAL A 32 -1.45 -16.13 -15.46
C VAL A 32 -2.66 -17.08 -15.56
N LEU A 33 -3.36 -17.33 -14.45
CA LEU A 33 -4.58 -18.14 -14.38
C LEU A 33 -5.68 -17.64 -15.33
N LEU A 34 -5.79 -16.33 -15.53
CA LEU A 34 -6.72 -15.75 -16.51
C LEU A 34 -6.36 -16.18 -17.94
N GLY A 35 -5.07 -16.23 -18.24
CA GLY A 35 -4.55 -16.72 -19.51
C GLY A 35 -4.90 -18.19 -19.75
N TYR A 36 -4.86 -19.04 -18.71
CA TYR A 36 -5.25 -20.45 -18.80
C TYR A 36 -6.74 -20.60 -19.11
N LEU A 37 -7.59 -19.83 -18.44
CA LEU A 37 -9.04 -19.79 -18.71
C LEU A 37 -9.35 -19.34 -20.15
N VAL A 38 -8.72 -18.27 -20.61
CA VAL A 38 -8.91 -17.75 -21.98
C VAL A 38 -8.38 -18.74 -23.02
N GLY A 39 -7.20 -19.32 -22.80
CA GLY A 39 -6.64 -20.35 -23.67
C GLY A 39 -7.58 -21.54 -23.81
N GLY A 40 -8.13 -22.01 -22.68
CA GLY A 40 -9.16 -23.05 -22.64
C GLY A 40 -10.43 -22.66 -23.42
N ALA A 41 -10.96 -21.46 -23.20
CA ALA A 41 -12.16 -20.98 -23.91
C ALA A 41 -11.97 -20.92 -25.44
N ILE A 42 -10.75 -20.58 -25.89
CA ILE A 42 -10.41 -20.55 -27.31
C ILE A 42 -10.37 -21.96 -27.91
N VAL A 43 -9.73 -22.93 -27.25
CA VAL A 43 -9.61 -24.30 -27.82
C VAL A 43 -10.82 -25.18 -27.56
N GLY A 44 -11.65 -24.80 -26.60
CA GLY A 44 -12.85 -25.52 -26.20
C GLY A 44 -13.90 -25.62 -27.30
N PRO A 45 -14.95 -26.43 -27.08
CA PRO A 45 -15.99 -26.73 -28.07
C PRO A 45 -16.73 -25.51 -28.60
N ALA A 46 -16.94 -24.52 -27.73
CA ALA A 46 -17.62 -23.27 -28.07
C ALA A 46 -16.70 -22.24 -28.77
N GLY A 47 -15.38 -22.44 -28.71
CA GLY A 47 -14.39 -21.63 -29.42
C GLY A 47 -14.06 -22.22 -30.78
N LEU A 48 -12.82 -22.71 -30.93
CA LEU A 48 -12.31 -23.34 -32.16
C LEU A 48 -12.72 -24.82 -32.28
N GLY A 49 -13.20 -25.44 -31.20
CA GLY A 49 -13.63 -26.85 -31.20
C GLY A 49 -12.50 -27.84 -31.50
N LEU A 50 -11.28 -27.51 -31.06
CA LEU A 50 -10.10 -28.35 -31.30
C LEU A 50 -10.11 -29.59 -30.39
N VAL A 51 -10.65 -29.46 -29.18
CA VAL A 51 -10.77 -30.52 -28.18
C VAL A 51 -12.11 -31.24 -28.33
N LYS A 52 -12.09 -32.57 -28.34
CA LYS A 52 -13.29 -33.40 -28.55
C LYS A 52 -13.64 -34.27 -27.34
N GLU A 53 -12.65 -34.71 -26.55
CA GLU A 53 -12.83 -35.59 -25.40
C GLU A 53 -12.94 -34.80 -24.07
N LEU A 54 -14.02 -34.03 -23.91
CA LEU A 54 -14.22 -33.13 -22.76
C LEU A 54 -14.18 -33.85 -21.40
N ILE A 55 -14.83 -35.02 -21.32
CA ILE A 55 -15.00 -35.77 -20.06
C ILE A 55 -13.64 -36.21 -19.51
N GLN A 56 -12.74 -36.65 -20.39
CA GLN A 56 -11.42 -37.15 -20.00
C GLN A 56 -10.51 -36.01 -19.54
N VAL A 57 -10.58 -34.85 -20.21
CA VAL A 57 -9.87 -33.63 -19.77
C VAL A 57 -10.43 -33.10 -18.46
N GLU A 58 -11.75 -33.15 -18.25
CA GLU A 58 -12.39 -32.77 -16.99
C GLU A 58 -12.00 -33.70 -15.82
N THR A 59 -11.85 -35.00 -16.08
CA THR A 59 -11.35 -35.96 -15.08
C THR A 59 -9.92 -35.63 -14.65
N LEU A 60 -9.05 -35.24 -15.59
CA LEU A 60 -7.68 -34.77 -15.28
C LEU A 60 -7.70 -33.44 -14.53
N ALA A 61 -8.64 -32.55 -14.85
CA ALA A 61 -8.84 -31.28 -14.14
C ALA A 61 -9.27 -31.47 -12.68
N GLN A 62 -10.02 -32.52 -12.34
CA GLN A 62 -10.37 -32.84 -10.95
C GLN A 62 -9.13 -33.16 -10.10
N PHE A 63 -8.13 -33.85 -10.65
CA PHE A 63 -6.83 -34.00 -9.97
C PHE A 63 -6.15 -32.64 -9.75
N GLY A 64 -6.30 -31.70 -10.68
CA GLY A 64 -5.83 -30.32 -10.50
C GLY A 64 -6.50 -29.59 -9.36
N ALA A 65 -7.82 -29.69 -9.23
CA ALA A 65 -8.52 -29.15 -8.07
C ALA A 65 -8.03 -29.79 -6.77
N ALA A 66 -7.84 -31.12 -6.75
CA ALA A 66 -7.33 -31.83 -5.58
C ALA A 66 -5.91 -31.38 -5.18
N PHE A 67 -4.95 -31.32 -6.13
CA PHE A 67 -3.58 -30.88 -5.82
C PHE A 67 -3.50 -29.39 -5.46
N LEU A 68 -4.36 -28.55 -6.05
CA LEU A 68 -4.45 -27.14 -5.69
C LEU A 68 -4.91 -26.98 -4.23
N LEU A 69 -5.96 -27.70 -3.83
CA LEU A 69 -6.46 -27.67 -2.45
C LEU A 69 -5.53 -28.36 -1.45
N PHE A 70 -4.80 -29.39 -1.89
CA PHE A 70 -3.75 -29.99 -1.09
C PHE A 70 -2.64 -28.99 -0.79
N ALA A 71 -2.10 -28.32 -1.81
CA ALA A 71 -1.05 -27.33 -1.62
C ALA A 71 -1.51 -26.17 -0.74
N LEU A 72 -2.74 -25.70 -0.96
CA LEU A 72 -3.39 -24.72 -0.11
C LEU A 72 -3.46 -25.20 1.35
N GLY A 73 -3.83 -26.46 1.58
CA GLY A 73 -3.81 -27.08 2.91
C GLY A 73 -2.41 -27.12 3.55
N VAL A 74 -1.34 -27.34 2.76
CA VAL A 74 0.05 -27.34 3.24
C VAL A 74 0.55 -25.93 3.56
N GLU A 75 0.18 -24.93 2.73
CA GLU A 75 0.54 -23.51 2.92
C GLU A 75 -0.04 -22.94 4.23
N PHE A 76 -1.14 -23.52 4.74
CA PHE A 76 -1.76 -23.08 5.98
C PHE A 76 -1.07 -23.62 7.24
N SER A 77 -0.44 -22.73 8.01
CA SER A 77 -0.04 -23.03 9.38
C SER A 77 -1.14 -22.63 10.38
N LEU A 78 -1.57 -23.55 11.26
CA LEU A 78 -2.52 -23.20 12.34
C LEU A 78 -1.88 -22.20 13.33
N ALA A 79 -0.55 -22.20 13.41
CA ALA A 79 0.23 -21.28 14.22
C ALA A 79 0.13 -19.81 13.77
N GLU A 80 0.10 -19.53 12.46
CA GLU A 80 -0.03 -18.15 11.97
C GLU A 80 -1.45 -17.63 12.07
N LEU A 81 -2.47 -18.47 11.87
CA LEU A 81 -3.87 -18.10 12.05
C LEU A 81 -4.16 -17.63 13.49
N LYS A 82 -3.51 -18.26 14.48
CA LYS A 82 -3.64 -17.90 15.90
C LYS A 82 -3.08 -16.51 16.23
N LYS A 83 -2.06 -16.05 15.49
CA LYS A 83 -1.46 -14.70 15.68
C LYS A 83 -2.38 -13.58 15.21
N VAL A 84 -3.34 -13.86 14.32
CA VAL A 84 -4.28 -12.87 13.73
C VAL A 84 -5.75 -13.21 14.00
N GLN A 85 -6.01 -14.03 15.03
CA GLN A 85 -7.30 -14.69 15.30
C GLN A 85 -8.52 -13.75 15.42
N ALA A 86 -8.36 -12.55 15.99
CA ALA A 86 -9.49 -11.65 16.26
C ALA A 86 -10.09 -11.07 14.97
N ILE A 87 -9.25 -10.77 13.98
CA ILE A 87 -9.66 -10.13 12.72
C ILE A 87 -9.89 -11.19 11.63
N SER A 88 -8.98 -12.17 11.52
CA SER A 88 -9.06 -13.21 10.50
C SER A 88 -10.24 -14.16 10.76
N LEU A 89 -10.29 -14.81 11.93
CA LEU A 89 -11.35 -15.80 12.24
C LEU A 89 -12.72 -15.13 12.46
N GLY A 90 -12.76 -14.04 13.21
CA GLY A 90 -13.99 -13.31 13.51
C GLY A 90 -14.56 -12.60 12.29
N GLY A 91 -13.72 -11.78 11.62
CA GLY A 91 -14.14 -10.98 10.48
C GLY A 91 -14.44 -11.82 9.24
N GLY A 92 -13.56 -12.76 8.88
CA GLY A 92 -13.76 -13.65 7.74
C GLY A 92 -14.96 -14.57 7.92
N GLY A 93 -15.09 -15.21 9.09
CA GLY A 93 -16.23 -16.08 9.39
C GLY A 93 -17.56 -15.33 9.37
N LEU A 94 -17.62 -14.14 9.99
CA LEU A 94 -18.82 -13.30 9.96
C LEU A 94 -19.14 -12.81 8.54
N GLN A 95 -18.13 -12.49 7.73
CA GLN A 95 -18.33 -12.09 6.34
C GLN A 95 -18.93 -13.22 5.52
N ILE A 96 -18.43 -14.44 5.65
CA ILE A 96 -18.95 -15.61 4.94
C ILE A 96 -20.41 -15.85 5.32
N LEU A 97 -20.69 -15.94 6.63
CA LEU A 97 -22.04 -16.18 7.13
C LEU A 97 -23.03 -15.09 6.71
N THR A 98 -22.62 -13.82 6.80
CA THR A 98 -23.45 -12.68 6.40
C THR A 98 -23.71 -12.71 4.90
N THR A 99 -22.71 -13.04 4.09
CA THR A 99 -22.86 -13.14 2.62
C THR A 99 -23.80 -14.27 2.23
N ILE A 100 -23.67 -15.44 2.87
CA ILE A 100 -24.58 -16.58 2.67
C ILE A 100 -26.00 -16.19 3.05
N LEU A 101 -26.19 -15.58 4.23
CA LEU A 101 -27.51 -15.19 4.73
C LEU A 101 -28.18 -14.15 3.82
N VAL A 102 -27.49 -13.05 3.51
CA VAL A 102 -28.01 -11.97 2.66
C VAL A 102 -28.35 -12.51 1.27
N THR A 103 -27.45 -13.30 0.67
CA THR A 103 -27.70 -13.90 -0.65
C THR A 103 -28.89 -14.84 -0.62
N THR A 104 -29.03 -15.67 0.42
CA THR A 104 -30.16 -16.58 0.55
C THR A 104 -31.48 -15.81 0.67
N LEU A 105 -31.53 -14.79 1.53
CA LEU A 105 -32.74 -14.00 1.73
C LEU A 105 -33.14 -13.23 0.47
N LEU A 106 -32.18 -12.61 -0.22
CA LEU A 106 -32.45 -11.86 -1.45
C LEU A 106 -32.84 -12.79 -2.61
N SER A 107 -32.11 -13.88 -2.82
CA SER A 107 -32.38 -14.79 -3.94
C SER A 107 -33.73 -15.51 -3.80
N VAL A 108 -34.10 -15.91 -2.58
CA VAL A 108 -35.41 -16.51 -2.30
C VAL A 108 -36.51 -15.45 -2.33
N GLY A 109 -36.29 -14.29 -1.71
CA GLY A 109 -37.29 -13.22 -1.62
C GLY A 109 -37.65 -12.59 -2.96
N VAL A 110 -36.69 -12.47 -3.87
CA VAL A 110 -36.90 -12.00 -5.25
C VAL A 110 -37.44 -13.12 -6.15
N GLY A 111 -37.41 -14.38 -5.70
CA GLY A 111 -37.86 -15.54 -6.47
C GLY A 111 -36.87 -15.98 -7.55
N TRP A 112 -35.59 -15.61 -7.43
CA TRP A 112 -34.51 -16.07 -8.33
C TRP A 112 -34.17 -17.54 -8.14
N VAL A 113 -34.31 -18.05 -6.92
CA VAL A 113 -34.16 -19.47 -6.60
C VAL A 113 -35.44 -20.01 -5.97
N THR A 114 -35.73 -21.29 -6.23
CA THR A 114 -36.97 -21.92 -5.77
C THR A 114 -36.85 -22.48 -4.35
N SER A 115 -35.63 -22.67 -3.85
CA SER A 115 -35.37 -23.26 -2.53
C SER A 115 -34.31 -22.47 -1.76
N PRO A 116 -34.44 -22.33 -0.42
CA PRO A 116 -33.39 -21.79 0.44
C PRO A 116 -32.04 -22.51 0.29
N THR A 117 -32.03 -23.80 -0.06
CA THR A 117 -30.78 -24.56 -0.29
C THR A 117 -29.97 -24.02 -1.46
N GLN A 118 -30.65 -23.65 -2.54
CA GLN A 118 -30.05 -23.03 -3.70
C GLN A 118 -29.52 -21.63 -3.36
N GLY A 119 -30.25 -20.90 -2.51
CA GLY A 119 -29.80 -19.60 -1.99
C GLY A 119 -28.54 -19.72 -1.13
N VAL A 120 -28.47 -20.73 -0.26
CA VAL A 120 -27.27 -21.02 0.56
C VAL A 120 -26.10 -21.40 -0.31
N PHE A 121 -26.32 -22.23 -1.34
CA PHE A 121 -25.30 -22.61 -2.31
C PHE A 121 -24.76 -21.41 -3.09
N LEU A 122 -25.65 -20.57 -3.62
CA LEU A 122 -25.25 -19.35 -4.33
C LEU A 122 -24.51 -18.40 -3.38
N GLY A 123 -24.99 -18.25 -2.14
CA GLY A 123 -24.34 -17.46 -1.12
C GLY A 123 -22.94 -17.96 -0.77
N ALA A 124 -22.73 -19.28 -0.75
CA ALA A 124 -21.42 -19.88 -0.53
C ALA A 124 -20.46 -19.52 -1.67
N ILE A 125 -20.91 -19.62 -2.93
CA ILE A 125 -20.14 -19.18 -4.10
C ILE A 125 -19.77 -17.70 -4.01
N LEU A 126 -20.74 -16.82 -3.74
CA LEU A 126 -20.50 -15.38 -3.69
C LEU A 126 -19.64 -14.96 -2.48
N SER A 127 -19.63 -15.74 -1.42
CA SER A 127 -18.83 -15.45 -0.22
C SER A 127 -17.33 -15.54 -0.46
N LEU A 128 -16.89 -16.37 -1.40
CA LEU A 128 -15.48 -16.63 -1.70
C LEU A 128 -14.91 -15.53 -2.61
N SER A 129 -13.69 -15.09 -2.31
CA SER A 129 -12.95 -14.10 -3.10
C SER A 129 -11.63 -14.71 -3.55
N SER A 130 -11.08 -14.24 -4.67
CA SER A 130 -9.80 -14.70 -5.20
C SER A 130 -8.61 -14.26 -4.33
N THR A 131 -7.93 -15.23 -3.73
CA THR A 131 -6.68 -15.01 -2.99
C THR A 131 -5.53 -14.70 -3.94
N ALA A 132 -5.37 -15.46 -5.02
CA ALA A 132 -4.25 -15.29 -5.95
C ALA A 132 -4.26 -13.90 -6.63
N VAL A 133 -5.42 -13.41 -7.06
CA VAL A 133 -5.52 -12.11 -7.73
C VAL A 133 -5.27 -10.97 -6.74
N VAL A 134 -5.86 -11.01 -5.55
CA VAL A 134 -5.70 -9.96 -4.53
C VAL A 134 -4.27 -9.93 -3.99
N LEU A 135 -3.68 -11.08 -3.66
CA LEU A 135 -2.31 -11.17 -3.18
C LEU A 135 -1.33 -10.62 -4.21
N LYS A 136 -1.49 -10.99 -5.49
CA LYS A 136 -0.68 -10.45 -6.58
C LYS A 136 -0.80 -8.93 -6.69
N CYS A 137 -2.02 -8.39 -6.63
CA CYS A 137 -2.24 -6.93 -6.67
C CYS A 137 -1.60 -6.21 -5.48
N LEU A 138 -1.66 -6.78 -4.27
CA LEU A 138 -1.03 -6.22 -3.08
C LEU A 138 0.51 -6.30 -3.15
N MET A 139 1.06 -7.42 -3.63
CA MET A 139 2.52 -7.60 -3.78
C MET A 139 3.10 -6.64 -4.82
N GLU A 140 2.45 -6.49 -5.98
CA GLU A 140 2.89 -5.54 -7.03
C GLU A 140 2.93 -4.08 -6.55
N ARG A 141 2.15 -3.76 -5.50
CA ARG A 141 2.08 -2.43 -4.90
C ARG A 141 2.86 -2.32 -3.59
N ASN A 142 3.48 -3.39 -3.12
CA ASN A 142 4.08 -3.49 -1.78
C ASN A 142 3.10 -3.15 -0.64
N GLU A 143 1.80 -3.44 -0.83
CA GLU A 143 0.73 -3.14 0.12
C GLU A 143 0.40 -4.33 1.05
N THR A 144 1.10 -5.46 0.97
CA THR A 144 0.80 -6.67 1.78
C THR A 144 0.88 -6.43 3.29
N GLU A 145 1.79 -5.55 3.72
CA GLU A 145 2.03 -5.21 5.12
C GLU A 145 1.18 -4.06 5.65
N THR A 146 0.38 -3.42 4.78
CA THR A 146 -0.50 -2.31 5.16
C THR A 146 -1.71 -2.82 5.96
N PRO A 147 -2.42 -1.93 6.70
CA PRO A 147 -3.62 -2.33 7.43
C PRO A 147 -4.68 -2.98 6.53
N HIS A 148 -4.96 -2.44 5.34
CA HIS A 148 -5.93 -3.03 4.43
C HIS A 148 -5.43 -4.34 3.83
N GLY A 149 -4.16 -4.43 3.45
CA GLY A 149 -3.55 -5.66 2.96
C GLY A 149 -3.68 -6.80 3.97
N ARG A 150 -3.35 -6.56 5.23
CA ARG A 150 -3.48 -7.56 6.31
C ARG A 150 -4.92 -7.98 6.58
N VAL A 151 -5.88 -7.05 6.53
CA VAL A 151 -7.32 -7.38 6.68
C VAL A 151 -7.80 -8.24 5.51
N MET A 152 -7.43 -7.88 4.28
CA MET A 152 -7.82 -8.62 3.08
C MET A 152 -7.26 -10.04 3.11
N LEU A 153 -5.96 -10.19 3.34
CA LEU A 153 -5.31 -11.50 3.45
C LEU A 153 -5.90 -12.33 4.60
N GLY A 154 -6.17 -11.70 5.74
CA GLY A 154 -6.79 -12.38 6.88
C GLY A 154 -8.20 -12.92 6.59
N ILE A 155 -9.02 -12.19 5.82
CA ILE A 155 -10.35 -12.65 5.38
C ILE A 155 -10.21 -13.78 4.34
N LEU A 156 -9.32 -13.60 3.36
CA LEU A 156 -9.07 -14.59 2.29
C LEU A 156 -8.64 -15.94 2.85
N VAL A 157 -7.72 -15.96 3.82
CA VAL A 157 -7.29 -17.20 4.50
C VAL A 157 -8.48 -17.95 5.11
N VAL A 158 -9.43 -17.24 5.72
CA VAL A 158 -10.60 -17.87 6.32
C VAL A 158 -11.62 -18.33 5.27
N GLN A 159 -11.73 -17.62 4.14
CA GLN A 159 -12.55 -18.07 3.00
C GLN A 159 -12.01 -19.38 2.42
N ASP A 160 -10.70 -19.46 2.23
CA ASP A 160 -10.02 -20.64 1.69
C ASP A 160 -10.12 -21.84 2.64
N LEU A 161 -9.99 -21.62 3.96
CA LEU A 161 -10.24 -22.67 4.97
C LEU A 161 -11.72 -23.11 4.97
N ALA A 162 -12.65 -22.16 4.84
CA ALA A 162 -14.07 -22.46 4.84
C ALA A 162 -14.51 -23.24 3.59
N LEU A 163 -13.80 -23.14 2.47
CA LEU A 163 -14.10 -23.87 1.24
C LEU A 163 -14.14 -25.39 1.46
N GLY A 164 -13.18 -25.96 2.20
CA GLY A 164 -13.19 -27.38 2.53
C GLY A 164 -14.46 -27.77 3.31
N LEU A 165 -14.85 -26.96 4.29
CA LEU A 165 -16.10 -27.15 5.04
C LEU A 165 -17.34 -27.02 4.15
N MET A 166 -17.36 -26.04 3.24
CA MET A 166 -18.45 -25.86 2.28
C MET A 166 -18.61 -27.09 1.39
N LEU A 167 -17.51 -27.62 0.84
CA LEU A 167 -17.51 -28.83 0.01
C LEU A 167 -17.97 -30.07 0.79
N ALA A 168 -17.63 -30.16 2.08
CA ALA A 168 -18.08 -31.26 2.93
C ALA A 168 -19.58 -31.20 3.24
N VAL A 169 -20.14 -30.01 3.42
CA VAL A 169 -21.57 -29.79 3.69
C VAL A 169 -22.40 -29.85 2.41
N LEU A 170 -21.83 -29.57 1.25
CA LEU A 170 -22.55 -29.44 -0.01
C LEU A 170 -23.44 -30.67 -0.37
N PRO A 171 -22.98 -31.93 -0.25
CA PRO A 171 -23.83 -33.10 -0.51
C PRO A 171 -25.04 -33.22 0.43
N ALA A 172 -24.98 -32.61 1.62
CA ALA A 172 -26.09 -32.61 2.56
C ALA A 172 -27.23 -31.67 2.14
N LEU A 173 -26.95 -30.66 1.30
CA LEU A 173 -27.93 -29.69 0.81
C LEU A 173 -28.86 -30.27 -0.27
N ASP A 174 -28.52 -31.41 -0.87
CA ASP A 174 -29.34 -32.14 -1.83
C ASP A 174 -30.41 -33.02 -1.14
N ARG A 175 -30.40 -33.11 0.19
CA ARG A 175 -31.38 -33.91 0.93
C ARG A 175 -32.74 -33.21 1.02
N PRO A 176 -33.85 -33.96 1.15
CA PRO A 176 -35.20 -33.41 1.37
C PRO A 176 -35.25 -32.43 2.56
N SER A 177 -36.06 -31.37 2.46
CA SER A 177 -36.08 -30.23 3.39
C SER A 177 -36.30 -30.59 4.86
N ASP A 178 -37.03 -31.67 5.15
CA ASP A 178 -37.27 -32.23 6.47
C ASP A 178 -36.02 -32.87 7.10
N GLN A 179 -35.05 -33.28 6.29
CA GLN A 179 -33.84 -34.00 6.71
C GLN A 179 -32.56 -33.18 6.58
N ILE A 180 -32.59 -32.00 5.92
CA ILE A 180 -31.40 -31.16 5.70
C ILE A 180 -30.70 -30.83 7.02
N GLY A 181 -31.44 -30.42 8.05
CA GLY A 181 -30.82 -30.05 9.34
C GLY A 181 -30.01 -31.20 9.95
N ILE A 182 -30.57 -32.42 9.91
CA ILE A 182 -29.90 -33.64 10.37
C ILE A 182 -28.72 -33.99 9.44
N ALA A 183 -28.91 -33.90 8.12
CA ALA A 183 -27.88 -34.20 7.13
C ALA A 183 -26.66 -33.27 7.25
N VAL A 184 -26.89 -31.97 7.43
CA VAL A 184 -25.85 -30.97 7.67
C VAL A 184 -25.16 -31.23 9.01
N GLY A 185 -25.93 -31.53 10.08
CA GLY A 185 -25.36 -31.89 11.38
C GLY A 185 -24.47 -33.15 11.30
N VAL A 186 -24.91 -34.17 10.57
CA VAL A 186 -24.12 -35.39 10.32
C VAL A 186 -22.90 -35.10 9.46
N ALA A 187 -23.01 -34.25 8.42
CA ALA A 187 -21.88 -33.87 7.58
C ALA A 187 -20.83 -33.09 8.39
N LEU A 188 -21.24 -32.13 9.21
CA LEU A 188 -20.36 -31.40 10.11
C LEU A 188 -19.72 -32.32 11.16
N LEU A 189 -20.49 -33.26 11.72
CA LEU A 189 -19.95 -34.25 12.67
C LEU A 189 -18.92 -35.17 11.99
N LYS A 190 -19.23 -35.71 10.80
CA LYS A 190 -18.29 -36.52 10.01
C LYS A 190 -17.03 -35.72 9.68
N THR A 191 -17.19 -34.46 9.29
CA THR A 191 -16.07 -33.55 8.98
C THR A 191 -15.22 -33.28 10.22
N ALA A 192 -15.84 -33.02 11.38
CA ALA A 192 -15.14 -32.80 12.63
C ALA A 192 -14.43 -34.07 13.13
N LEU A 193 -15.05 -35.24 13.00
CA LEU A 193 -14.42 -36.53 13.33
C LEU A 193 -13.24 -36.83 12.41
N LEU A 194 -13.40 -36.57 11.11
CA LEU A 194 -12.34 -36.72 10.13
C LEU A 194 -11.20 -35.75 10.39
N ALA A 195 -11.48 -34.47 10.62
CA ALA A 195 -10.49 -33.46 10.98
C ALA A 195 -9.78 -33.81 12.29
N GLY A 196 -10.50 -34.29 13.31
CA GLY A 196 -9.91 -34.79 14.56
C GLY A 196 -9.00 -36.00 14.33
N GLY A 197 -9.45 -36.98 13.55
CA GLY A 197 -8.64 -38.14 13.16
C GLY A 197 -7.42 -37.76 12.32
N ALA A 198 -7.58 -36.80 11.42
CA ALA A 198 -6.53 -36.21 10.61
C ALA A 198 -5.48 -35.51 11.48
N ILE A 199 -5.88 -34.73 12.48
CA ILE A 199 -4.95 -34.11 13.45
C ILE A 199 -4.17 -35.20 14.19
N VAL A 200 -4.84 -36.23 14.71
CA VAL A 200 -4.16 -37.34 15.40
C VAL A 200 -3.18 -38.06 14.48
N ALA A 201 -3.58 -38.33 13.24
CA ALA A 201 -2.72 -38.95 12.23
C ALA A 201 -1.56 -38.02 11.81
N GLY A 202 -1.80 -36.72 11.71
CA GLY A 202 -0.81 -35.66 11.42
C GLY A 202 0.25 -35.54 12.51
N ILE A 203 -0.09 -35.85 13.76
CA ILE A 203 0.86 -35.83 14.87
C ILE A 203 1.61 -37.18 15.00
N TRP A 204 0.98 -38.32 14.69
CA TRP A 204 1.56 -39.65 14.98
C TRP A 204 2.03 -40.46 13.79
N ILE A 205 1.28 -40.43 12.68
CA ILE A 205 1.48 -41.28 11.50
C ILE A 205 2.33 -40.51 10.47
N ILE A 206 1.87 -39.33 10.08
CA ILE A 206 2.51 -38.51 9.04
C ILE A 206 3.98 -38.20 9.36
N PRO A 207 4.36 -37.77 10.59
CA PRO A 207 5.75 -37.43 10.87
C PRO A 207 6.67 -38.65 10.85
N ARG A 208 6.13 -39.85 11.13
CA ARG A 208 6.90 -41.10 11.01
C ARG A 208 7.08 -41.49 9.56
N LEU A 209 6.02 -41.39 8.75
CA LEU A 209 6.06 -41.70 7.33
C LEU A 209 7.01 -40.74 6.58
N LEU A 210 6.86 -39.44 6.78
CA LEU A 210 7.70 -38.43 6.12
C LEU A 210 9.17 -38.56 6.54
N ARG A 211 9.47 -38.81 7.82
CA ARG A 211 10.85 -39.11 8.25
C ARG A 211 11.41 -40.38 7.60
N PHE A 212 10.59 -41.42 7.45
CA PHE A 212 11.02 -42.65 6.78
C PHE A 212 11.36 -42.39 5.31
N LEU A 213 10.51 -41.63 4.60
CA LEU A 213 10.76 -41.23 3.22
C LEU A 213 11.98 -40.32 3.10
N ALA A 214 12.11 -39.31 3.97
CA ALA A 214 13.22 -38.37 3.97
C ALA A 214 14.58 -39.05 4.22
N ARG A 215 14.62 -40.11 5.05
CA ARG A 215 15.83 -40.92 5.29
C ARG A 215 16.37 -41.61 4.05
N THR A 216 15.57 -41.79 3.02
CA THR A 216 16.04 -42.38 1.76
C THR A 216 16.88 -41.39 0.95
N GLU A 217 16.87 -40.10 1.31
CA GLU A 217 17.50 -38.98 0.60
C GLU A 217 17.09 -38.86 -0.88
N SER A 218 16.07 -39.62 -1.31
CA SER A 218 15.52 -39.59 -2.65
C SER A 218 14.34 -38.61 -2.72
N ARG A 219 14.53 -37.55 -3.50
CA ARG A 219 13.46 -36.57 -3.79
C ARG A 219 12.26 -37.22 -4.47
N GLU A 220 12.52 -38.18 -5.36
CA GLU A 220 11.50 -38.90 -6.12
C GLU A 220 10.61 -39.75 -5.20
N LEU A 221 11.22 -40.50 -4.27
CA LEU A 221 10.46 -41.33 -3.32
C LEU A 221 9.67 -40.48 -2.33
N PHE A 222 10.23 -39.34 -1.91
CA PHE A 222 9.52 -38.40 -1.06
C PHE A 222 8.29 -37.83 -1.76
N LEU A 223 8.45 -37.31 -2.99
CA LEU A 223 7.36 -36.79 -3.81
C LEU A 223 6.27 -37.84 -4.06
N LEU A 224 6.66 -39.04 -4.48
CA LEU A 224 5.73 -40.14 -4.72
C LEU A 224 4.96 -40.51 -3.46
N GLY A 225 5.64 -40.56 -2.30
CA GLY A 225 5.01 -40.86 -1.03
C GLY A 225 4.00 -39.80 -0.59
N VAL A 226 4.31 -38.51 -0.79
CA VAL A 226 3.38 -37.41 -0.52
C VAL A 226 2.17 -37.46 -1.45
N VAL A 227 2.38 -37.65 -2.76
CA VAL A 227 1.29 -37.74 -3.74
C VAL A 227 0.38 -38.93 -3.42
N ALA A 228 0.96 -40.09 -3.12
CA ALA A 228 0.21 -41.28 -2.73
C ALA A 228 -0.57 -41.05 -1.42
N LEU A 229 0.00 -40.33 -0.46
CA LEU A 229 -0.68 -39.97 0.79
C LEU A 229 -1.88 -39.04 0.51
N CYS A 230 -1.67 -37.98 -0.29
CA CYS A 230 -2.70 -37.04 -0.68
C CYS A 230 -3.88 -37.73 -1.36
N LEU A 231 -3.61 -38.50 -2.42
CA LEU A 231 -4.64 -39.24 -3.14
C LEU A 231 -5.27 -40.36 -2.29
N GLY A 232 -4.50 -41.01 -1.43
CA GLY A 232 -5.01 -42.02 -0.51
C GLY A 232 -6.01 -41.47 0.49
N ILE A 233 -5.73 -40.29 1.06
CA ILE A 233 -6.67 -39.59 1.95
C ILE A 233 -7.88 -39.09 1.15
N ALA A 234 -7.67 -38.51 -0.03
CA ALA A 234 -8.77 -38.07 -0.90
C ALA A 234 -9.76 -39.22 -1.21
N LEU A 235 -9.25 -40.40 -1.59
CA LEU A 235 -10.07 -41.60 -1.80
C LEU A 235 -10.78 -42.04 -0.53
N LEU A 236 -10.10 -42.07 0.63
CA LEU A 236 -10.72 -42.42 1.91
C LEU A 236 -11.90 -41.51 2.23
N THR A 237 -11.77 -40.20 1.99
CA THR A 237 -12.85 -39.25 2.23
C THR A 237 -14.03 -39.44 1.28
N GLU A 238 -13.77 -39.80 0.02
CA GLU A 238 -14.84 -40.11 -0.93
C GLU A 238 -15.62 -41.36 -0.52
N TYR A 239 -14.94 -42.40 -0.02
CA TYR A 239 -15.62 -43.58 0.57
C TYR A 239 -16.50 -43.22 1.77
N MET A 240 -16.18 -42.16 2.52
CA MET A 240 -17.00 -41.68 3.64
C MET A 240 -18.20 -40.81 3.20
N GLY A 241 -18.32 -40.57 1.89
CA GLY A 241 -19.34 -39.73 1.26
C GLY A 241 -19.03 -38.23 1.30
N LEU A 242 -17.76 -37.87 1.47
CA LEU A 242 -17.26 -36.50 1.35
C LEU A 242 -16.62 -36.30 -0.05
N SER A 243 -16.20 -35.09 -0.38
CA SER A 243 -15.58 -34.82 -1.69
C SER A 243 -14.08 -35.16 -1.70
N ILE A 244 -13.54 -35.60 -2.85
CA ILE A 244 -12.10 -35.83 -3.07
C ILE A 244 -11.30 -34.57 -2.70
N GLU A 245 -11.81 -33.42 -3.12
CA GLU A 245 -11.26 -32.09 -2.90
C GLU A 245 -11.07 -31.78 -1.41
N MET A 246 -12.03 -32.20 -0.58
CA MET A 246 -11.95 -32.04 0.87
C MET A 246 -10.90 -32.96 1.49
N GLY A 247 -10.77 -34.20 1.02
CA GLY A 247 -9.72 -35.08 1.51
C GLY A 247 -8.32 -34.62 1.11
N ALA A 248 -8.16 -34.08 -0.10
CA ALA A 248 -6.90 -33.47 -0.52
C ALA A 248 -6.53 -32.25 0.34
N PHE A 249 -7.50 -31.39 0.64
CA PHE A 249 -7.33 -30.27 1.57
C PHE A 249 -6.91 -30.73 2.98
N ILE A 250 -7.60 -31.72 3.54
CA ILE A 250 -7.26 -32.30 4.85
C ILE A 250 -5.87 -32.93 4.84
N ALA A 251 -5.50 -33.63 3.77
CA ALA A 251 -4.17 -34.20 3.63
C ALA A 251 -3.08 -33.12 3.67
N GLY A 252 -3.32 -31.96 3.09
CA GLY A 252 -2.42 -30.81 3.17
C GLY A 252 -2.29 -30.29 4.60
N LEU A 253 -3.42 -30.09 5.29
CA LEU A 253 -3.44 -29.65 6.70
C LEU A 253 -2.72 -30.64 7.65
N MET A 254 -2.74 -31.93 7.34
CA MET A 254 -2.02 -32.94 8.11
C MET A 254 -0.49 -32.81 7.97
N ILE A 255 -0.01 -32.23 6.87
CA ILE A 255 1.41 -32.06 6.56
C ILE A 255 1.92 -30.69 7.03
N SER A 256 1.07 -29.66 7.05
CA SER A 256 1.47 -28.29 7.41
C SER A 256 2.00 -28.14 8.84
N GLU A 257 1.59 -29.02 9.75
CA GLU A 257 2.04 -29.04 11.15
C GLU A 257 3.35 -29.82 11.39
N VAL A 258 3.97 -30.36 10.33
CA VAL A 258 5.13 -31.24 10.42
C VAL A 258 6.40 -30.50 9.97
N GLU A 259 7.57 -30.87 10.52
CA GLU A 259 8.88 -30.26 10.20
C GLU A 259 9.25 -30.27 8.69
N TYR A 260 8.58 -31.11 7.89
CA TYR A 260 8.81 -31.26 6.45
C TYR A 260 7.77 -30.56 5.57
N ALA A 261 6.94 -29.66 6.13
CA ALA A 261 5.89 -28.96 5.39
C ALA A 261 6.44 -28.18 4.18
N ASP A 262 7.42 -27.30 4.40
CA ASP A 262 8.02 -26.47 3.35
C ASP A 262 8.67 -27.32 2.24
N GLN A 263 9.38 -28.38 2.63
CA GLN A 263 9.98 -29.32 1.68
C GLN A 263 8.91 -30.05 0.87
N THR A 264 7.80 -30.42 1.50
CA THR A 264 6.68 -31.06 0.84
C THR A 264 6.04 -30.13 -0.18
N LEU A 265 5.81 -28.87 0.20
CA LEU A 265 5.26 -27.87 -0.70
C LEU A 265 6.16 -27.71 -1.93
N ALA A 266 7.46 -27.45 -1.74
CA ALA A 266 8.41 -27.26 -2.83
C ALA A 266 8.48 -28.43 -3.83
N TYR A 267 8.25 -29.67 -3.38
CA TYR A 267 8.23 -30.83 -4.27
C TYR A 267 6.89 -31.06 -4.97
N VAL A 268 5.77 -30.68 -4.35
CA VAL A 268 4.42 -30.86 -4.94
C VAL A 268 4.05 -29.68 -5.84
N GLU A 269 4.60 -28.49 -5.63
CA GLU A 269 4.36 -27.28 -6.44
C GLU A 269 4.42 -27.53 -7.96
N PRO A 270 5.45 -28.20 -8.54
CA PRO A 270 5.48 -28.46 -9.98
C PRO A 270 4.31 -29.35 -10.46
N ILE A 271 3.90 -30.35 -9.66
CA ILE A 271 2.75 -31.20 -9.99
C ILE A 271 1.47 -30.38 -9.92
N ARG A 272 1.29 -29.66 -8.81
CA ARG A 272 0.16 -28.74 -8.60
C ARG A 272 0.02 -27.79 -9.78
N ASP A 273 1.09 -27.14 -10.22
CA ASP A 273 1.04 -26.11 -11.25
C ASP A 273 0.64 -26.67 -12.62
N ILE A 274 1.14 -27.85 -12.99
CA ILE A 274 0.75 -28.54 -14.23
C ILE A 274 -0.75 -28.89 -14.18
N PHE A 275 -1.20 -29.52 -13.10
CA PHE A 275 -2.60 -29.94 -12.99
C PHE A 275 -3.56 -28.76 -12.76
N ALA A 276 -3.13 -27.69 -12.07
CA ALA A 276 -3.89 -26.45 -11.94
C ALA A 276 -4.06 -25.77 -13.30
N THR A 277 -3.02 -25.77 -14.14
CA THR A 277 -3.10 -25.29 -15.53
C THR A 277 -4.16 -26.06 -16.31
N LEU A 278 -4.17 -27.39 -16.21
CA LEU A 278 -5.21 -28.24 -16.81
C LEU A 278 -6.60 -27.94 -16.27
N PHE A 279 -6.73 -27.75 -14.95
CA PHE A 279 -7.99 -27.42 -14.30
C PHE A 279 -8.59 -26.10 -14.82
N PHE A 280 -7.80 -25.03 -14.82
CA PHE A 280 -8.26 -23.73 -15.32
C PHE A 280 -8.53 -23.73 -16.81
N ALA A 281 -7.70 -24.43 -17.60
CA ALA A 281 -7.96 -24.56 -19.03
C ALA A 281 -9.24 -25.38 -19.30
N ALA A 282 -9.50 -26.44 -18.52
CA ALA A 282 -10.73 -27.23 -18.64
C ALA A 282 -11.98 -26.42 -18.29
N ILE A 283 -11.95 -25.63 -17.22
CA ILE A 283 -13.04 -24.68 -16.92
C ILE A 283 -13.20 -23.68 -18.07
N GLY A 284 -12.07 -23.18 -18.59
CA GLY A 284 -12.05 -22.32 -19.77
C GLY A 284 -12.83 -22.91 -20.94
N MET A 285 -12.64 -24.19 -21.24
CA MET A 285 -13.37 -24.87 -22.32
C MET A 285 -14.89 -24.92 -22.12
N LEU A 286 -15.36 -24.85 -20.87
CA LEU A 286 -16.79 -24.79 -20.54
C LEU A 286 -17.37 -23.39 -20.70
N ILE A 287 -16.53 -22.36 -20.73
CA ILE A 287 -16.94 -20.97 -20.97
C ILE A 287 -17.28 -20.81 -22.45
N ASP A 288 -18.56 -20.67 -22.74
CA ASP A 288 -19.06 -20.41 -24.09
C ASP A 288 -19.09 -18.89 -24.39
N PRO A 289 -18.25 -18.37 -25.30
CA PRO A 289 -18.24 -16.95 -25.65
C PRO A 289 -19.57 -16.49 -26.26
N GLY A 290 -20.25 -17.38 -27.00
CA GLY A 290 -21.58 -17.12 -27.55
C GLY A 290 -22.63 -17.01 -26.44
N PHE A 291 -22.57 -17.87 -25.42
CA PHE A 291 -23.44 -17.75 -24.24
C PHE A 291 -23.19 -16.44 -23.49
N ILE A 292 -21.93 -16.05 -23.28
CA ILE A 292 -21.58 -14.78 -22.66
C ILE A 292 -22.14 -13.62 -23.47
N TRP A 293 -21.94 -13.60 -24.79
CA TRP A 293 -22.43 -12.53 -25.65
C TRP A 293 -23.95 -12.41 -25.60
N ASN A 294 -24.66 -13.55 -25.69
CA ASN A 294 -26.12 -13.59 -25.65
C ASN A 294 -26.71 -13.22 -24.29
N ASN A 295 -25.96 -13.41 -23.20
CA ASN A 295 -26.37 -13.06 -21.84
C ASN A 295 -25.53 -11.91 -21.27
N LEU A 296 -24.89 -11.10 -22.11
CA LEU A 296 -23.91 -10.12 -21.67
C LEU A 296 -24.50 -9.12 -20.70
N GLN A 297 -25.72 -8.66 -20.99
CA GLN A 297 -26.47 -7.78 -20.10
C GLN A 297 -26.67 -8.43 -18.72
N LEU A 298 -27.17 -9.66 -18.67
CA LEU A 298 -27.43 -10.36 -17.41
C LEU A 298 -26.13 -10.63 -16.64
N ILE A 299 -25.04 -10.96 -17.33
CA ILE A 299 -23.73 -11.17 -16.70
C ILE A 299 -23.20 -9.84 -16.12
N LEU A 300 -23.30 -8.73 -16.85
CA LEU A 300 -22.89 -7.43 -16.32
C LEU A 300 -23.74 -6.98 -15.13
N GLU A 301 -25.05 -7.24 -15.15
CA GLU A 301 -25.95 -7.03 -14.02
C GLU A 301 -25.53 -7.88 -12.80
N LEU A 302 -25.21 -9.16 -13.02
CA LEU A 302 -24.70 -10.06 -11.98
C LEU A 302 -23.35 -9.60 -11.43
N VAL A 303 -22.41 -9.20 -12.29
CA VAL A 303 -21.10 -8.67 -11.89
C VAL A 303 -21.27 -7.42 -11.04
N ALA A 304 -22.10 -6.47 -11.47
CA ALA A 304 -22.38 -5.25 -10.70
C ALA A 304 -23.04 -5.58 -9.36
N LEU A 305 -24.02 -6.50 -9.34
CA LEU A 305 -24.68 -6.97 -8.13
C LEU A 305 -23.67 -7.58 -7.14
N VAL A 306 -22.76 -8.42 -7.63
CA VAL A 306 -21.72 -9.06 -6.82
C VAL A 306 -20.77 -8.02 -6.22
N ILE A 307 -20.27 -7.09 -7.04
CA ILE A 307 -19.36 -6.05 -6.58
C ILE A 307 -20.04 -5.18 -5.51
N VAL A 308 -21.24 -4.69 -5.81
CA VAL A 308 -22.00 -3.81 -4.90
C VAL A 308 -22.37 -4.54 -3.61
N SER A 309 -22.91 -5.76 -3.71
CA SER A 309 -23.33 -6.52 -2.52
C SER A 309 -22.15 -6.86 -1.61
N LYS A 310 -21.04 -7.38 -2.14
CA LYS A 310 -19.85 -7.70 -1.34
C LYS A 310 -19.24 -6.43 -0.74
N PHE A 311 -19.15 -5.35 -1.50
CA PHE A 311 -18.69 -4.06 -0.97
C PHE A 311 -19.55 -3.57 0.20
N LEU A 312 -20.88 -3.65 0.07
CA LEU A 312 -21.83 -3.27 1.13
C LEU A 312 -21.83 -4.20 2.33
N ILE A 313 -21.39 -5.45 2.19
CA ILE A 313 -21.26 -6.39 3.31
C ILE A 313 -19.92 -6.22 4.02
N ILE A 314 -18.83 -6.14 3.26
CA ILE A 314 -17.46 -6.17 3.78
C ILE A 314 -17.09 -4.84 4.44
N THR A 315 -17.42 -3.71 3.82
CA THR A 315 -17.08 -2.38 4.35
C THR A 315 -17.62 -2.14 5.78
N PRO A 316 -18.93 -2.29 6.06
CA PRO A 316 -19.43 -2.09 7.43
C PRO A 316 -18.90 -3.14 8.40
N LEU A 317 -18.64 -4.36 7.92
CA LEU A 317 -18.08 -5.42 8.75
C LEU A 317 -16.66 -5.06 9.19
N VAL A 318 -15.78 -4.66 8.28
CA VAL A 318 -14.42 -4.20 8.64
C VAL A 318 -14.48 -2.98 9.57
N ARG A 319 -15.45 -2.07 9.37
CA ARG A 319 -15.68 -0.92 10.26
C ARG A 319 -16.15 -1.31 11.66
N LEU A 320 -16.93 -2.39 11.79
CA LEU A 320 -17.38 -2.95 13.07
C LEU A 320 -16.20 -3.47 13.90
N PHE A 321 -15.17 -4.00 13.24
CA PHE A 321 -13.89 -4.37 13.85
C PHE A 321 -12.94 -3.18 14.09
N ARG A 322 -13.48 -1.95 14.16
CA ARG A 322 -12.78 -0.70 14.52
C ARG A 322 -11.70 -0.22 13.56
N TYR A 323 -11.61 -0.77 12.34
CA TYR A 323 -10.71 -0.23 11.34
C TYR A 323 -11.17 1.13 10.79
N PRO A 324 -10.22 1.99 10.36
CA PRO A 324 -10.54 3.23 9.67
C PRO A 324 -11.41 3.01 8.43
N LEU A 325 -12.28 3.96 8.11
CA LEU A 325 -13.20 3.87 6.97
C LEU A 325 -12.44 3.68 5.65
N LYS A 326 -11.30 4.36 5.48
CA LYS A 326 -10.43 4.19 4.31
C LYS A 326 -10.00 2.73 4.14
N THR A 327 -9.50 2.10 5.21
CA THR A 327 -9.14 0.68 5.25
C THR A 327 -10.35 -0.21 4.91
N ALA A 328 -11.51 0.09 5.50
CA ALA A 328 -12.73 -0.68 5.28
C ALA A 328 -13.23 -0.62 3.83
N LEU A 329 -13.18 0.56 3.21
CA LEU A 329 -13.58 0.79 1.83
C LEU A 329 -12.61 0.14 0.83
N ILE A 330 -11.29 0.25 1.06
CA ILE A 330 -10.27 -0.41 0.22
C ILE A 330 -10.42 -1.93 0.31
N ALA A 331 -10.53 -2.48 1.52
CA ALA A 331 -10.75 -3.91 1.73
C ALA A 331 -12.08 -4.38 1.13
N GLY A 332 -13.14 -3.58 1.28
CA GLY A 332 -14.45 -3.84 0.71
C GLY A 332 -14.42 -3.97 -0.81
N LEU A 333 -13.78 -3.02 -1.50
CA LEU A 333 -13.66 -3.05 -2.97
C LEU A 333 -12.72 -4.14 -3.46
N GLY A 334 -11.58 -4.34 -2.80
CA GLY A 334 -10.61 -5.34 -3.26
C GLY A 334 -11.08 -6.80 -3.06
N LEU A 335 -11.99 -7.05 -2.10
CA LEU A 335 -12.63 -8.35 -1.89
C LEU A 335 -13.99 -8.50 -2.61
N ALA A 336 -14.44 -7.50 -3.37
CA ALA A 336 -15.76 -7.47 -4.00
C ALA A 336 -15.91 -8.35 -5.26
N GLN A 337 -15.18 -9.46 -5.34
CA GLN A 337 -15.10 -10.34 -6.51
C GLN A 337 -15.23 -11.81 -6.11
N ILE A 338 -15.53 -12.66 -7.09
CA ILE A 338 -15.70 -14.09 -6.86
C ILE A 338 -14.37 -14.81 -7.09
N GLY A 339 -13.97 -15.63 -6.11
CA GLY A 339 -12.74 -16.40 -6.19
C GLY A 339 -12.77 -17.57 -7.17
N GLU A 340 -11.60 -17.97 -7.64
CA GLU A 340 -11.35 -19.10 -8.53
C GLU A 340 -11.89 -20.43 -7.99
N PHE A 341 -11.81 -20.62 -6.67
CA PHE A 341 -12.30 -21.83 -6.01
C PHE A 341 -13.82 -22.00 -6.09
N SER A 342 -14.53 -20.92 -6.39
CA SER A 342 -15.97 -20.96 -6.68
C SER A 342 -16.29 -21.83 -7.90
N PHE A 343 -15.35 -22.02 -8.83
CA PHE A 343 -15.52 -22.93 -9.96
C PHE A 343 -15.65 -24.39 -9.51
N VAL A 344 -14.85 -24.80 -8.52
CA VAL A 344 -14.92 -26.14 -7.91
C VAL A 344 -16.30 -26.33 -7.27
N LEU A 345 -16.73 -25.35 -6.47
CA LEU A 345 -18.02 -25.40 -5.79
C LEU A 345 -19.19 -25.40 -6.78
N ALA A 346 -19.12 -24.58 -7.83
CA ALA A 346 -20.12 -24.49 -8.90
C ALA A 346 -20.26 -25.82 -9.66
N SER A 347 -19.14 -26.44 -10.04
CA SER A 347 -19.13 -27.73 -10.76
C SER A 347 -19.74 -28.84 -9.91
N LYS A 348 -19.35 -28.93 -8.62
CA LYS A 348 -19.92 -29.93 -7.71
C LYS A 348 -21.42 -29.72 -7.48
N GLY A 349 -21.85 -28.46 -7.30
CA GLY A 349 -23.27 -28.16 -7.11
C GLY A 349 -24.12 -28.44 -8.36
N GLN A 350 -23.58 -28.26 -9.56
CA GLN A 350 -24.23 -28.70 -10.79
C GLN A 350 -24.37 -30.22 -10.86
N THR A 351 -23.32 -30.95 -10.49
CA THR A 351 -23.31 -32.43 -10.48
C THR A 351 -24.32 -33.00 -9.48
N LEU A 352 -24.50 -32.31 -8.35
CA LEU A 352 -25.51 -32.63 -7.33
C LEU A 352 -26.92 -32.10 -7.68
N GLY A 353 -27.11 -31.46 -8.83
CA GLY A 353 -28.42 -30.95 -9.25
C GLY A 353 -28.92 -29.71 -8.49
N LEU A 354 -28.10 -29.08 -7.64
CA LEU A 354 -28.47 -27.88 -6.89
C LEU A 354 -28.73 -26.70 -7.83
N VAL A 355 -28.01 -26.63 -8.94
CA VAL A 355 -28.18 -25.59 -9.97
C VAL A 355 -28.33 -26.18 -11.36
N SER A 356 -29.15 -25.53 -12.19
CA SER A 356 -29.29 -25.90 -13.60
C SER A 356 -28.01 -25.56 -14.38
N ARG A 357 -27.80 -26.23 -15.53
CA ARG A 357 -26.68 -25.93 -16.44
C ARG A 357 -26.61 -24.46 -16.84
N ARG A 358 -27.77 -23.79 -17.02
CA ARG A 358 -27.81 -22.36 -17.36
C ARG A 358 -27.27 -21.50 -16.20
N VAL A 359 -27.68 -21.78 -14.97
CA VAL A 359 -27.19 -21.07 -13.78
C VAL A 359 -25.70 -21.33 -13.57
N TYR A 360 -25.24 -22.57 -13.77
CA TYR A 360 -23.83 -22.92 -13.74
C TYR A 360 -23.00 -22.07 -14.72
N LEU A 361 -23.42 -21.97 -16.00
CA LEU A 361 -22.73 -21.14 -17.00
C LEU A 361 -22.76 -19.63 -16.66
N LEU A 362 -23.85 -19.12 -16.07
CA LEU A 362 -23.92 -17.74 -15.58
C LEU A 362 -22.94 -17.50 -14.43
N ILE A 363 -22.82 -18.44 -13.50
CA ILE A 363 -21.83 -18.37 -12.41
C ILE A 363 -20.42 -18.36 -13.00
N LEU A 364 -20.11 -19.29 -13.92
CA LEU A 364 -18.79 -19.34 -14.57
C LEU A 364 -18.44 -18.01 -15.25
N GLY A 365 -19.36 -17.49 -16.07
CA GLY A 365 -19.17 -16.24 -16.80
C GLY A 365 -19.02 -15.03 -15.86
N THR A 366 -19.85 -14.95 -14.82
CA THR A 366 -19.77 -13.88 -13.81
C THR A 366 -18.43 -13.92 -13.07
N THR A 367 -18.00 -15.10 -12.59
CA THR A 367 -16.71 -15.28 -11.91
C THR A 367 -15.56 -14.88 -12.84
N ALA A 368 -15.54 -15.39 -14.08
CA ALA A 368 -14.49 -15.06 -15.04
C ALA A 368 -14.38 -13.56 -15.30
N VAL A 369 -15.52 -12.88 -15.52
CA VAL A 369 -15.54 -11.42 -15.72
C VAL A 369 -15.10 -10.67 -14.46
N THR A 370 -15.52 -11.09 -13.26
CA THR A 370 -15.05 -10.46 -12.01
C THR A 370 -13.54 -10.57 -11.82
N LEU A 371 -12.94 -11.74 -12.11
CA LEU A 371 -11.50 -11.96 -12.00
C LEU A 371 -10.71 -11.05 -12.97
N VAL A 372 -11.23 -10.85 -14.18
CA VAL A 372 -10.62 -9.93 -15.17
C VAL A 372 -10.74 -8.47 -14.72
N ILE A 373 -11.89 -8.06 -14.17
CA ILE A 373 -12.14 -6.66 -13.78
C ILE A 373 -11.40 -6.27 -12.49
N THR A 374 -11.16 -7.22 -11.57
CA THR A 374 -10.61 -6.95 -10.24
C THR A 374 -9.30 -6.17 -10.22
N PRO A 375 -8.24 -6.54 -10.99
CA PRO A 375 -7.00 -5.78 -10.99
C PRO A 375 -7.19 -4.31 -11.40
N PHE A 376 -8.13 -4.05 -12.31
CA PHE A 376 -8.46 -2.69 -12.74
C PHE A 376 -9.16 -1.91 -11.63
N ILE A 377 -10.12 -2.53 -10.93
CA ILE A 377 -10.79 -1.91 -9.77
C ILE A 377 -9.74 -1.54 -8.72
N MET A 378 -8.88 -2.48 -8.30
CA MET A 378 -7.86 -2.23 -7.29
C MET A 378 -6.89 -1.11 -7.69
N ARG A 379 -6.57 -0.99 -8.99
CA ARG A 379 -5.76 0.11 -9.53
C ARG A 379 -6.49 1.45 -9.48
N LEU A 380 -7.79 1.49 -9.73
CA LEU A 380 -8.64 2.69 -9.70
C LEU A 380 -8.96 3.16 -8.27
N VAL A 381 -8.96 2.27 -7.27
CA VAL A 381 -9.36 2.60 -5.89
C VAL A 381 -8.67 3.86 -5.34
N PRO A 382 -7.32 4.01 -5.38
CA PRO A 382 -6.68 5.22 -4.86
C PRO A 382 -7.08 6.50 -5.59
N GLN A 383 -7.31 6.42 -6.90
CA GLN A 383 -7.74 7.57 -7.70
C GLN A 383 -9.16 8.00 -7.33
N LEU A 384 -10.04 7.03 -7.07
CA LEU A 384 -11.40 7.31 -6.60
C LEU A 384 -11.40 7.99 -5.22
N PHE A 385 -10.45 7.67 -4.35
CA PHE A 385 -10.32 8.35 -3.06
C PHE A 385 -9.88 9.80 -3.20
N VAL A 386 -8.86 10.08 -4.03
CA VAL A 386 -8.44 11.46 -4.34
C VAL A 386 -9.60 12.25 -4.95
N TRP A 387 -10.39 11.61 -5.81
CA TRP A 387 -11.58 12.24 -6.40
C TRP A 387 -12.68 12.50 -5.38
N ALA A 388 -12.92 11.56 -4.45
CA ALA A 388 -13.87 11.72 -3.37
C ALA A 388 -13.47 12.83 -2.37
N GLU A 389 -12.17 13.04 -2.15
CA GLU A 389 -11.63 14.13 -1.32
C GLU A 389 -11.91 15.52 -1.92
N MET A 390 -12.10 15.63 -3.24
CA MET A 390 -12.51 16.88 -3.90
C MET A 390 -13.99 17.23 -3.68
N VAL A 391 -14.79 16.34 -3.09
CA VAL A 391 -16.22 16.54 -2.84
C VAL A 391 -16.47 17.07 -1.41
N PRO A 392 -17.00 18.30 -1.23
CA PRO A 392 -17.01 19.00 0.07
C PRO A 392 -17.73 18.28 1.22
N TRP A 393 -18.79 17.52 0.95
CA TRP A 393 -19.56 16.81 1.97
C TRP A 393 -18.88 15.50 2.42
N PHE A 394 -18.09 14.88 1.53
CA PHE A 394 -17.29 13.69 1.86
C PHE A 394 -16.05 14.08 2.65
N LYS A 395 -15.41 15.19 2.29
CA LYS A 395 -14.26 15.78 3.00
C LYS A 395 -14.56 16.03 4.49
N ARG A 396 -15.74 16.58 4.82
CA ARG A 396 -16.14 16.83 6.21
C ARG A 396 -16.31 15.56 7.06
N TYR A 397 -16.61 14.41 6.44
CA TYR A 397 -16.71 13.13 7.14
C TYR A 397 -15.34 12.45 7.29
N LEU A 398 -14.42 12.68 6.35
CA LEU A 398 -13.04 12.21 6.41
C LEU A 398 -12.17 13.06 7.38
N ASP A 399 -12.35 14.38 7.42
CA ASP A 399 -11.60 15.31 8.29
C ASP A 399 -11.86 15.04 9.79
N VAL A 400 -13.06 14.56 10.16
CA VAL A 400 -13.37 14.13 11.55
C VAL A 400 -12.56 12.89 11.94
N MET A 401 -12.04 12.13 10.97
CA MET A 401 -11.25 10.92 11.18
C MET A 401 -9.74 11.15 11.28
N ASP A 402 -9.26 12.35 10.97
CA ASP A 402 -7.86 12.76 11.08
C ASP A 402 -7.52 13.34 12.47
N MET A 403 -8.44 13.22 13.43
CA MET A 403 -8.22 13.53 14.84
C MET A 403 -7.46 12.39 15.55
N PRO A 404 -6.61 12.68 16.55
CA PRO A 404 -6.00 11.65 17.37
C PRO A 404 -7.08 10.85 18.11
N LEU A 405 -7.10 9.53 17.91
CA LEU A 405 -8.07 8.61 18.51
C LEU A 405 -7.85 8.45 20.02
N GLU A 406 -6.58 8.43 20.43
CA GLU A 406 -6.12 8.28 21.81
C GLU A 406 -4.70 8.84 21.93
N MET A 407 -4.31 9.35 23.09
CA MET A 407 -2.97 9.87 23.34
C MET A 407 -2.57 9.65 24.80
N THR A 408 -1.27 9.63 25.06
CA THR A 408 -0.76 9.61 26.44
C THR A 408 -1.07 10.94 27.13
N GLU A 409 -1.59 10.92 28.36
CA GLU A 409 -2.01 12.16 29.08
C GLU A 409 -0.86 13.17 29.27
N ASN A 410 0.37 12.69 29.45
CA ASN A 410 1.56 13.52 29.63
C ASN A 410 2.53 13.35 28.46
N LEU A 411 2.25 14.00 27.33
CA LEU A 411 3.19 14.07 26.22
C LEU A 411 4.35 15.04 26.55
N PRO A 412 5.61 14.67 26.25
CA PRO A 412 6.69 15.63 26.14
C PRO A 412 6.31 16.74 25.15
N GLN A 413 6.32 17.99 25.60
CA GLN A 413 5.92 19.13 24.76
C GLN A 413 7.10 19.84 24.08
N GLN A 414 8.34 19.57 24.48
CA GLN A 414 9.54 20.20 23.92
C GLN A 414 10.75 19.26 23.99
N ASN A 415 11.73 19.46 23.11
CA ASN A 415 13.02 18.75 23.10
C ASN A 415 12.89 17.22 22.97
N HIS A 416 11.81 16.74 22.37
CA HIS A 416 11.57 15.33 22.08
C HIS A 416 11.88 15.00 20.62
N ILE A 417 12.02 13.70 20.35
CA ILE A 417 12.15 13.15 19.00
C ILE A 417 10.84 12.49 18.62
N LEU A 418 10.34 12.82 17.43
CA LEU A 418 9.15 12.19 16.88
C LEU A 418 9.51 10.97 16.05
N VAL A 419 8.82 9.86 16.28
CA VAL A 419 8.95 8.66 15.46
C VAL A 419 7.60 8.29 14.87
N CYS A 420 7.47 8.43 13.55
CA CYS A 420 6.26 8.10 12.81
C CYS A 420 6.36 6.65 12.29
N GLY A 421 5.55 5.77 12.87
CA GLY A 421 5.53 4.34 12.59
C GLY A 421 6.40 3.55 13.56
N TYR A 422 5.78 2.71 14.37
CA TYR A 422 6.34 1.76 15.33
C TYR A 422 6.42 0.34 14.74
N GLY A 423 6.89 0.26 13.50
CA GLY A 423 7.08 -1.00 12.77
C GLY A 423 8.37 -1.73 13.16
N ARG A 424 8.94 -2.50 12.22
CA ARG A 424 10.25 -3.16 12.41
C ARG A 424 11.37 -2.13 12.64
N VAL A 425 11.45 -1.13 11.76
CA VAL A 425 12.47 -0.07 11.83
C VAL A 425 12.20 0.89 13.00
N GLY A 426 10.96 1.38 13.13
CA GLY A 426 10.58 2.31 14.18
C GLY A 426 10.83 1.79 15.60
N ARG A 427 10.53 0.50 15.87
CA ARG A 427 10.84 -0.12 17.17
C ARG A 427 12.31 -0.05 17.53
N ASN A 428 13.20 -0.35 16.57
CA ASN A 428 14.64 -0.27 16.77
C ASN A 428 15.09 1.17 17.03
N ILE A 429 14.54 2.15 16.29
CA ILE A 429 14.84 3.57 16.49
C ILE A 429 14.44 4.00 17.90
N VAL A 430 13.21 3.70 18.33
CA VAL A 430 12.72 4.07 19.66
C VAL A 430 13.57 3.43 20.76
N GLN A 431 13.89 2.14 20.65
CA GLN A 431 14.73 1.45 21.62
C GLN A 431 16.12 2.08 21.76
N LEU A 432 16.77 2.42 20.64
CA LEU A 432 18.08 3.07 20.65
C LEU A 432 18.00 4.48 21.25
N LEU A 433 17.00 5.28 20.87
CA LEU A 433 16.83 6.63 21.41
C LEU A 433 16.56 6.62 22.93
N GLN A 434 15.76 5.67 23.42
CA GLN A 434 15.52 5.48 24.85
C GLN A 434 16.79 5.05 25.60
N ALA A 435 17.61 4.18 25.01
CA ALA A 435 18.90 3.79 25.60
C ALA A 435 19.86 4.98 25.80
N HIS A 436 19.71 6.03 24.98
CA HIS A 436 20.45 7.29 25.09
C HIS A 436 19.72 8.38 25.89
N ASN A 437 18.61 8.07 26.56
CA ASN A 437 17.78 8.98 27.37
C ASN A 437 17.20 10.19 26.59
N TYR A 438 16.94 10.02 25.29
CA TYR A 438 16.18 11.03 24.55
C TYR A 438 14.67 10.85 24.77
N PRO A 439 13.90 11.91 25.06
CA PRO A 439 12.44 11.84 25.09
C PRO A 439 11.90 11.50 23.70
N VAL A 440 11.03 10.51 23.60
CA VAL A 440 10.47 10.05 22.32
C VAL A 440 8.94 10.09 22.39
N VAL A 441 8.33 10.57 21.31
CA VAL A 441 6.88 10.47 21.07
C VAL A 441 6.66 9.69 19.77
N VAL A 442 5.83 8.65 19.84
CA VAL A 442 5.58 7.76 18.71
C VAL A 442 4.19 8.02 18.13
N ILE A 443 4.08 8.20 16.81
CA ILE A 443 2.80 8.29 16.10
C ILE A 443 2.60 7.00 15.32
N ASP A 444 1.51 6.29 15.57
CA ASP A 444 1.15 5.08 14.80
C ASP A 444 -0.38 4.93 14.67
N GLN A 445 -0.82 4.24 13.61
CA GLN A 445 -2.22 3.94 13.32
C GLN A 445 -2.61 2.49 13.69
N SER A 446 -1.67 1.66 14.11
CA SER A 446 -1.88 0.25 14.41
C SER A 446 -2.22 0.07 15.88
N GLU A 447 -3.43 -0.42 16.18
CA GLU A 447 -3.85 -0.75 17.55
C GLU A 447 -2.86 -1.72 18.23
N GLN A 448 -2.30 -2.66 17.47
CA GLN A 448 -1.26 -3.58 17.97
C GLN A 448 0.01 -2.84 18.40
N ALA A 449 0.44 -1.82 17.63
CA ALA A 449 1.59 -1.01 18.00
C ALA A 449 1.30 -0.16 19.23
N ILE A 450 0.11 0.45 19.29
CA ILE A 450 -0.34 1.24 20.43
C ILE A 450 -0.38 0.41 21.71
N GLN A 451 -0.87 -0.84 21.64
CA GLN A 451 -0.86 -1.74 22.79
C GLN A 451 0.57 -2.02 23.28
N GLN A 452 1.52 -2.26 22.38
CA GLN A 452 2.93 -2.45 22.76
C GLN A 452 3.55 -1.20 23.38
N LEU A 453 3.26 -0.02 22.83
CA LEU A 453 3.73 1.27 23.37
C LEU A 453 3.17 1.50 24.77
N ARG A 454 1.90 1.17 24.99
CA ARG A 454 1.22 1.27 26.29
C ARG A 454 1.84 0.32 27.32
N GLU A 455 2.06 -0.95 26.97
CA GLU A 455 2.71 -1.93 27.85
C GLU A 455 4.14 -1.53 28.21
N ALA A 456 4.85 -0.86 27.28
CA ALA A 456 6.20 -0.36 27.48
C ALA A 456 6.28 1.05 28.11
N ASN A 457 5.14 1.67 28.45
CA ASN A 457 5.05 3.06 28.95
C ASN A 457 5.79 4.08 28.06
N ILE A 458 5.72 3.92 26.74
CA ILE A 458 6.32 4.84 25.77
C ILE A 458 5.27 5.86 25.33
N PRO A 459 5.55 7.19 25.38
CA PRO A 459 4.58 8.20 24.95
C PRO A 459 4.18 8.02 23.48
N TYR A 460 2.88 8.05 23.22
CA TYR A 460 2.33 7.84 21.89
C TYR A 460 1.12 8.73 21.56
N VAL A 461 0.91 8.93 20.26
CA VAL A 461 -0.30 9.48 19.68
C VAL A 461 -0.88 8.45 18.70
N TYR A 462 -2.09 7.97 18.97
CA TYR A 462 -2.80 7.06 18.09
C TYR A 462 -3.49 7.85 16.98
N GLY A 463 -2.93 7.81 15.78
CA GLY A 463 -3.46 8.58 14.66
C GLY A 463 -2.62 8.51 13.40
N ASN A 464 -3.11 9.16 12.35
CA ASN A 464 -2.43 9.24 11.07
C ASN A 464 -1.29 10.25 11.12
N ALA A 465 -0.04 9.80 10.97
CA ALA A 465 1.13 10.68 10.91
C ALA A 465 1.13 11.66 9.72
N ALA A 466 0.30 11.43 8.71
CA ALA A 466 0.08 12.37 7.61
C ALA A 466 -0.99 13.45 7.91
N SER A 467 -1.70 13.35 9.04
CA SER A 467 -2.66 14.38 9.48
C SER A 467 -1.91 15.54 10.15
N LEU A 468 -2.22 16.76 9.71
CA LEU A 468 -1.69 17.99 10.30
C LEU A 468 -2.06 18.08 11.79
N HIS A 469 -3.26 17.66 12.17
CA HIS A 469 -3.75 17.77 13.54
C HIS A 469 -3.09 16.74 14.49
N VAL A 470 -2.87 15.51 14.01
CA VAL A 470 -2.11 14.49 14.76
C VAL A 470 -0.67 14.94 14.98
N MET A 471 -0.07 15.58 13.97
CA MET A 471 1.30 16.06 14.02
C MET A 471 1.47 17.27 14.95
N ASP A 472 0.51 18.20 14.92
CA ASP A 472 0.42 19.31 15.87
C ASP A 472 0.25 18.81 17.31
N THR A 473 -0.66 17.84 17.52
CA THR A 473 -0.89 17.20 18.83
C THR A 473 0.37 16.50 19.36
N ALA A 474 1.18 15.93 18.47
CA ALA A 474 2.45 15.30 18.83
C ALA A 474 3.58 16.31 19.13
N GLY A 475 3.32 17.62 18.97
CA GLY A 475 4.29 18.68 19.24
C GLY A 475 5.39 18.77 18.19
N ALA A 476 5.08 18.57 16.90
CA ALA A 476 6.07 18.62 15.82
C ALA A 476 6.81 19.95 15.70
N GLU A 477 6.15 21.07 16.02
CA GLU A 477 6.79 22.40 16.00
C GLU A 477 7.88 22.54 17.07
N GLN A 478 7.80 21.80 18.18
CA GLN A 478 8.76 21.85 19.28
C GLN A 478 9.69 20.61 19.34
N ALA A 479 9.58 19.73 18.35
CA ALA A 479 10.42 18.54 18.24
C ALA A 479 11.85 18.92 17.83
N ARG A 480 12.83 18.20 18.36
CA ARG A 480 14.25 18.38 18.01
C ARG A 480 14.63 17.69 16.70
N GLY A 481 13.86 16.67 16.33
CA GLY A 481 14.08 15.88 15.12
C GLY A 481 12.96 14.86 14.95
N MET A 482 12.88 14.30 13.76
CA MET A 482 11.80 13.38 13.39
C MET A 482 12.33 12.22 12.54
N ALA A 483 11.84 11.02 12.81
CA ALA A 483 12.08 9.84 11.99
C ALA A 483 10.76 9.36 11.37
N ILE A 484 10.70 9.21 10.05
CA ILE A 484 9.54 8.66 9.33
C ILE A 484 9.86 7.24 8.90
N ALA A 485 9.26 6.25 9.58
CA ALA A 485 9.46 4.82 9.36
C ALA A 485 8.17 4.11 8.91
N LEU A 486 7.31 4.83 8.18
CA LEU A 486 6.04 4.33 7.65
C LEU A 486 6.26 3.32 6.51
N PRO A 487 5.36 2.33 6.34
CA PRO A 487 5.51 1.28 5.32
C PRO A 487 5.00 1.68 3.92
N ASP A 488 4.23 2.76 3.81
CA ASP A 488 3.58 3.20 2.57
C ASP A 488 4.23 4.48 2.00
N PRO A 489 4.68 4.48 0.72
CA PRO A 489 5.30 5.65 0.08
C PRO A 489 4.45 6.92 0.11
N MET A 490 3.13 6.81 -0.07
CA MET A 490 2.24 7.98 -0.08
C MET A 490 2.19 8.63 1.30
N SER A 491 1.98 7.82 2.34
CA SER A 491 1.97 8.26 3.74
C SER A 491 3.30 8.87 4.14
N THR A 492 4.43 8.28 3.71
CA THR A 492 5.77 8.83 3.95
C THR A 492 5.92 10.22 3.32
N ARG A 493 5.57 10.38 2.03
CA ARG A 493 5.67 11.65 1.31
C ARG A 493 4.78 12.73 1.92
N LEU A 494 3.53 12.39 2.23
CA LEU A 494 2.58 13.33 2.83
C LEU A 494 2.99 13.71 4.25
N CYS A 495 3.42 12.74 5.07
CA CYS A 495 3.94 12.99 6.42
C CYS A 495 5.15 13.93 6.38
N LEU A 496 6.13 13.69 5.51
CA LEU A 496 7.29 14.57 5.33
C LEU A 496 6.87 15.98 4.93
N LYS A 497 5.98 16.10 3.93
CA LYS A 497 5.49 17.40 3.46
C LYS A 497 4.81 18.17 4.61
N ARG A 498 3.86 17.55 5.29
CA ARG A 498 3.11 18.17 6.40
C ARG A 498 4.00 18.51 7.60
N ALA A 499 5.02 17.69 7.89
CA ALA A 499 5.96 17.96 8.97
C ALA A 499 6.74 19.25 8.70
N LEU A 500 7.22 19.41 7.48
CA LEU A 500 7.99 20.59 7.05
C LEU A 500 7.11 21.82 6.74
N GLU A 501 5.81 21.63 6.48
CA GLU A 501 4.82 22.72 6.47
C GLU A 501 4.62 23.29 7.89
N LEU A 502 4.59 22.44 8.92
CA LEU A 502 4.46 22.85 10.33
C LEU A 502 5.76 23.40 10.91
N ALA A 503 6.88 22.74 10.61
CA ALA A 503 8.20 23.03 11.15
C ALA A 503 9.27 23.00 10.04
N PRO A 504 9.51 24.12 9.33
CA PRO A 504 10.39 24.15 8.15
C PRO A 504 11.87 23.80 8.42
N GLU A 505 12.33 24.00 9.66
CA GLU A 505 13.72 23.71 10.07
C GLU A 505 13.86 22.35 10.78
N LEU A 506 12.80 21.53 10.81
CA LEU A 506 12.82 20.24 11.49
C LEU A 506 13.73 19.26 10.73
N ASP A 507 14.70 18.69 11.44
CA ASP A 507 15.55 17.63 10.91
C ASP A 507 14.76 16.33 10.77
N VAL A 508 14.38 15.98 9.54
CA VAL A 508 13.61 14.76 9.26
C VAL A 508 14.49 13.70 8.57
N VAL A 509 14.62 12.53 9.21
CA VAL A 509 15.21 11.33 8.63
C VAL A 509 14.10 10.41 8.14
N VAL A 510 14.15 9.99 6.88
CA VAL A 510 13.04 9.30 6.24
C VAL A 510 13.47 7.93 5.73
N ARG A 511 12.64 6.92 5.97
CA ARG A 511 12.81 5.60 5.35
C ARG A 511 12.23 5.61 3.93
N ALA A 512 13.05 5.27 2.94
CA ALA A 512 12.57 4.92 1.59
C ALA A 512 12.20 3.44 1.52
N THR A 513 11.05 3.12 0.93
CA THR A 513 10.60 1.73 0.68
C THR A 513 10.81 1.28 -0.75
N GLN A 514 11.06 2.22 -1.68
CA GLN A 514 11.31 1.94 -3.09
C GLN A 514 12.44 2.85 -3.57
N ASP A 515 13.33 2.34 -4.42
CA ASP A 515 14.50 3.12 -4.89
C ASP A 515 14.08 4.40 -5.60
N LYS A 516 12.93 4.36 -6.29
CA LYS A 516 12.41 5.50 -7.06
C LYS A 516 11.98 6.68 -6.18
N ASP A 517 11.78 6.47 -4.88
CA ASP A 517 11.28 7.50 -3.96
C ASP A 517 12.44 8.24 -3.26
N ILE A 518 13.67 7.75 -3.33
CA ILE A 518 14.81 8.32 -2.58
C ILE A 518 15.01 9.80 -2.91
N GLU A 519 15.22 10.11 -4.18
CA GLU A 519 15.49 11.49 -4.62
C GLU A 519 14.30 12.42 -4.39
N LEU A 520 13.07 11.92 -4.61
CA LEU A 520 11.86 12.68 -4.33
C LEU A 520 11.75 13.08 -2.85
N LEU A 521 12.13 12.18 -1.93
CA LEU A 521 12.09 12.48 -0.49
C LEU A 521 13.13 13.53 -0.10
N TYR A 522 14.33 13.51 -0.68
CA TYR A 522 15.30 14.60 -0.52
C TYR A 522 14.78 15.94 -1.04
N GLN A 523 14.14 15.97 -2.21
CA GLN A 523 13.51 17.18 -2.75
C GLN A 523 12.36 17.70 -1.90
N LEU A 524 11.60 16.78 -1.29
CA LEU A 524 10.61 17.11 -0.28
C LEU A 524 11.25 17.55 1.05
N GLY A 525 12.57 17.69 1.14
CA GLY A 525 13.32 18.26 2.26
C GLY A 525 13.63 17.30 3.40
N ALA A 526 13.59 15.99 3.15
CA ALA A 526 14.22 15.07 4.08
C ALA A 526 15.70 15.45 4.22
N ARG A 527 16.18 15.55 5.45
CA ARG A 527 17.61 15.77 5.72
C ARG A 527 18.44 14.55 5.32
N GLU A 528 17.89 13.37 5.56
CA GLU A 528 18.52 12.11 5.20
C GLU A 528 17.46 11.09 4.79
N VAL A 529 17.72 10.33 3.74
CA VAL A 529 16.84 9.26 3.26
C VAL A 529 17.58 7.93 3.34
N VAL A 530 17.03 7.03 4.15
CA VAL A 530 17.61 5.71 4.41
C VAL A 530 16.80 4.65 3.70
N GLN A 531 17.43 3.93 2.77
CA GLN A 531 16.85 2.71 2.20
C GLN A 531 17.40 1.48 2.95
N PRO A 532 16.56 0.73 3.68
CA PRO A 532 17.00 -0.38 4.51
C PRO A 532 17.79 -1.45 3.74
N GLU A 533 17.40 -1.77 2.50
CA GLU A 533 18.04 -2.80 1.70
C GLU A 533 19.46 -2.40 1.28
N PHE A 534 19.68 -1.13 0.91
CA PHE A 534 21.02 -0.64 0.59
C PHE A 534 21.88 -0.54 1.85
N GLU A 535 21.37 -0.01 2.96
CA GLU A 535 22.14 0.05 4.21
C GLU A 535 22.52 -1.34 4.73
N ALA A 536 21.60 -2.32 4.65
CA ALA A 536 21.91 -3.70 4.98
C ALA A 536 23.01 -4.27 4.06
N SER A 537 22.98 -3.96 2.76
CA SER A 537 24.00 -4.40 1.81
C SER A 537 25.39 -3.80 2.12
N LEU A 538 25.44 -2.53 2.51
CA LEU A 538 26.68 -1.84 2.90
C LEU A 538 27.25 -2.42 4.19
N GLU A 539 26.40 -2.70 5.18
CA GLU A 539 26.82 -3.29 6.45
C GLU A 539 27.33 -4.74 6.28
N LEU A 540 26.64 -5.56 5.47
CA LEU A 540 27.10 -6.91 5.11
C LEU A 540 28.46 -6.86 4.40
N THR A 541 28.63 -5.92 3.47
CA THR A 541 29.89 -5.70 2.76
C THR A 541 31.00 -5.28 3.72
N SER A 542 30.71 -4.34 4.64
CA SER A 542 31.64 -3.88 5.67
C SER A 542 32.14 -5.04 6.55
N HIS A 543 31.25 -5.93 6.98
CA HIS A 543 31.61 -7.12 7.75
C HIS A 543 32.46 -8.11 6.95
N LEU A 544 32.13 -8.35 5.67
CA LEU A 544 32.90 -9.22 4.80
C LEU A 544 34.32 -8.67 4.55
N LEU A 545 34.42 -7.38 4.21
CA LEU A 545 35.70 -6.71 3.97
C LEU A 545 36.57 -6.70 5.23
N THR A 546 35.97 -6.48 6.40
CA THR A 546 36.66 -6.58 7.69
C THR A 546 37.16 -8.01 7.93
N GLY A 547 36.34 -9.03 7.63
CA GLY A 547 36.68 -10.45 7.80
C GLY A 547 37.83 -10.92 6.91
N ILE A 548 37.99 -10.34 5.72
CA ILE A 548 39.12 -10.63 4.80
C ILE A 548 40.33 -9.71 5.01
N GLY A 549 40.31 -8.85 6.03
CA GLY A 549 41.47 -8.06 6.46
C GLY A 549 41.61 -6.67 5.84
N VAL A 550 40.55 -6.12 5.22
CA VAL A 550 40.58 -4.74 4.74
C VAL A 550 40.56 -3.76 5.93
N PRO A 551 41.43 -2.73 5.95
CA PRO A 551 41.43 -1.73 7.02
C PRO A 551 40.11 -0.97 7.15
N LEU A 552 39.58 -0.88 8.38
CA LEU A 552 38.32 -0.20 8.69
C LEU A 552 38.20 1.24 8.14
N PRO A 553 39.25 2.08 8.14
CA PRO A 553 39.16 3.43 7.57
C PRO A 553 38.87 3.46 6.06
N ILE A 554 39.33 2.44 5.32
CA ILE A 554 39.06 2.32 3.88
C ILE A 554 37.60 1.94 3.67
N ILE A 555 37.13 0.93 4.40
CA ILE A 555 35.73 0.48 4.37
C ILE A 555 34.78 1.64 4.70
N GLN A 556 35.05 2.37 5.79
CA GLN A 556 34.25 3.52 6.18
C GLN A 556 34.23 4.62 5.12
N ARG A 557 35.36 4.87 4.45
CA ARG A 557 35.44 5.85 3.37
C ARG A 557 34.60 5.45 2.16
N GLU A 558 34.66 4.18 1.74
CA GLU A 558 33.88 3.66 0.61
C GLU A 558 32.38 3.67 0.92
N VAL A 559 31.99 3.18 2.10
CA VAL A 559 30.57 3.22 2.56
C VAL A 559 30.06 4.66 2.60
N GLN A 560 30.86 5.60 3.13
CA GLN A 560 30.45 7.00 3.17
C GLN A 560 30.36 7.63 1.78
N GLN A 561 31.22 7.25 0.83
CA GLN A 561 31.11 7.72 -0.55
C GLN A 561 29.80 7.27 -1.21
N VAL A 562 29.37 6.03 -0.98
CA VAL A 562 28.09 5.54 -1.50
C VAL A 562 26.91 6.28 -0.88
N ARG A 563 26.91 6.50 0.44
CA ARG A 563 25.87 7.29 1.13
C ARG A 563 25.78 8.72 0.61
N ASN A 564 26.93 9.40 0.46
CA ASN A 564 27.00 10.76 -0.09
C ASN A 564 26.52 10.86 -1.54
N SER A 565 26.52 9.75 -2.28
CA SER A 565 25.96 9.67 -3.64
C SER A 565 24.48 9.28 -3.67
N HIS A 566 23.77 9.29 -2.54
CA HIS A 566 22.38 8.85 -2.39
C HIS A 566 22.14 7.44 -2.98
N TYR A 567 23.12 6.53 -2.81
CA TYR A 567 23.10 5.15 -3.34
C TYR A 567 23.08 5.03 -4.88
N LEU A 568 23.23 6.14 -5.63
CA LEU A 568 23.24 6.13 -7.10
C LEU A 568 24.31 5.17 -7.66
N ALA A 569 25.45 5.04 -6.98
CA ALA A 569 26.51 4.11 -7.36
C ALA A 569 26.12 2.62 -7.34
N LEU A 570 25.04 2.26 -6.64
CA LEU A 570 24.53 0.89 -6.52
C LEU A 570 23.28 0.64 -7.35
N MET A 571 22.70 1.67 -7.96
CA MET A 571 21.52 1.53 -8.81
C MET A 571 21.92 1.04 -10.21
N PRO A 572 21.16 0.11 -10.82
CA PRO A 572 21.37 -0.25 -12.23
C PRO A 572 21.22 1.01 -13.10
N GLU A 573 22.00 1.13 -14.18
CA GLU A 573 21.94 2.26 -15.13
C GLU A 573 20.49 2.46 -15.61
N ARG A 574 19.77 3.39 -14.98
CA ARG A 574 18.44 3.82 -15.40
C ARG A 574 18.63 4.98 -16.35
N SER A 575 17.92 4.96 -17.47
CA SER A 575 17.89 6.12 -18.35
C SER A 575 17.26 7.31 -17.62
N SER A 576 17.73 8.53 -17.88
CA SER A 576 17.13 9.76 -17.34
C SER A 576 15.62 9.82 -17.59
N GLU A 577 15.16 9.27 -18.73
CA GLU A 577 13.75 9.16 -19.10
C GLU A 577 12.92 8.26 -18.16
N GLU A 578 13.46 7.13 -17.71
CA GLU A 578 12.77 6.21 -16.80
C GLU A 578 12.60 6.83 -15.41
N ILE A 579 13.62 7.55 -14.94
CA ILE A 579 13.60 8.27 -13.67
C ILE A 579 12.57 9.41 -13.75
N SER A 580 12.60 10.21 -14.82
CA SER A 580 11.61 11.27 -15.08
C SER A 580 10.17 10.73 -15.07
N ARG A 581 9.96 9.55 -15.67
CA ARG A 581 8.63 8.92 -15.73
C ARG A 581 8.16 8.44 -14.35
N ALA A 582 9.04 7.81 -13.57
CA ALA A 582 8.72 7.37 -12.22
C ALA A 582 8.39 8.56 -11.30
N LEU A 583 9.14 9.65 -11.42
CA LEU A 583 8.88 10.91 -10.71
C LEU A 583 7.57 11.55 -11.09
N LYS A 584 7.25 11.67 -12.39
CA LYS A 584 5.97 12.23 -12.83
C LYS A 584 4.80 11.44 -12.26
N VAL A 585 4.92 10.11 -12.21
CA VAL A 585 3.92 9.26 -11.58
C VAL A 585 3.84 9.51 -10.07
N ALA A 586 4.97 9.64 -9.38
CA ALA A 586 4.97 9.93 -7.94
C ALA A 586 4.42 11.34 -7.63
N ALA A 587 4.84 12.37 -8.37
CA ALA A 587 4.39 13.75 -8.19
C ALA A 587 2.92 13.98 -8.63
N GLN A 588 2.38 13.16 -9.54
CA GLN A 588 0.96 13.21 -9.90
C GLN A 588 0.04 12.98 -8.70
N ASP A 589 0.48 12.18 -7.73
CA ASP A 589 -0.28 11.90 -6.50
C ASP A 589 -0.23 13.04 -5.47
N MET A 590 0.49 14.15 -5.75
CA MET A 590 0.78 15.23 -4.79
C MET A 590 0.32 16.63 -5.23
N ASN A 591 -0.70 16.76 -6.09
CA ASN A 591 -1.15 18.03 -6.68
C ASN A 591 -0.02 18.76 -7.44
N SER A 592 0.52 18.11 -8.47
CA SER A 592 1.59 18.70 -9.32
C SER A 592 1.05 19.40 -10.58
N LYS A 593 1.73 20.47 -11.02
CA LYS A 593 1.40 21.20 -12.25
C LYS A 593 2.66 21.72 -12.94
N TRP A 594 2.67 21.69 -14.27
CA TRP A 594 3.67 22.42 -15.06
C TRP A 594 3.29 23.89 -15.15
N TYR A 595 4.18 24.77 -14.71
CA TYR A 595 4.05 26.22 -14.80
C TYR A 595 5.11 26.79 -15.76
N THR A 596 4.72 27.67 -16.67
CA THR A 596 5.68 28.32 -17.58
C THR A 596 6.11 29.64 -16.97
N LEU A 597 7.41 29.84 -16.77
CA LEU A 597 7.96 31.10 -16.25
C LEU A 597 7.69 32.21 -17.29
N PRO A 598 6.95 33.28 -16.94
CA PRO A 598 6.68 34.36 -17.87
C PRO A 598 7.94 35.20 -18.15
N ASP A 599 7.96 35.84 -19.32
CA ASP A 599 9.00 36.81 -19.70
C ASP A 599 9.01 37.99 -18.69
N GLY A 600 10.18 38.35 -18.17
CA GLY A 600 10.32 39.36 -17.12
C GLY A 600 10.01 38.88 -15.70
N SER A 601 9.91 37.56 -15.47
CA SER A 601 9.77 36.99 -14.12
C SER A 601 10.93 37.42 -13.21
N PRO A 602 10.66 37.83 -11.95
CA PRO A 602 11.72 38.18 -11.00
C PRO A 602 12.54 36.96 -10.57
N LEU A 603 12.07 35.74 -10.85
CA LEU A 603 12.79 34.50 -10.59
C LEU A 603 13.81 34.18 -11.69
N ALA A 604 13.71 34.82 -12.87
CA ALA A 604 14.64 34.59 -13.97
C ALA A 604 16.02 35.19 -13.63
N GLY A 605 17.07 34.40 -13.84
CA GLY A 605 18.45 34.76 -13.49
C GLY A 605 18.83 34.48 -12.04
N MET A 606 17.91 33.97 -11.20
CA MET A 606 18.20 33.52 -9.84
C MET A 606 18.47 32.02 -9.80
N THR A 607 19.29 31.58 -8.86
CA THR A 607 19.46 30.16 -8.53
C THR A 607 18.27 29.65 -7.72
N LEU A 608 18.01 28.33 -7.73
CA LEU A 608 16.93 27.75 -6.95
C LEU A 608 17.07 28.01 -5.45
N GLU A 609 18.29 28.03 -4.92
CA GLU A 609 18.57 28.39 -3.53
C GLU A 609 18.17 29.85 -3.23
N GLU A 610 18.53 30.79 -4.11
CA GLU A 610 18.19 32.21 -3.95
C GLU A 610 16.68 32.49 -4.02
N THR A 611 15.94 31.69 -4.80
CA THR A 611 14.50 31.87 -4.95
C THR A 611 13.70 31.51 -3.70
N ASP A 612 14.26 30.68 -2.81
CA ASP A 612 13.64 30.17 -1.57
C ASP A 612 12.16 29.76 -1.73
N LEU A 613 11.82 29.17 -2.90
CA LEU A 613 10.43 28.93 -3.34
C LEU A 613 9.62 28.21 -2.27
N ARG A 614 10.23 27.21 -1.65
CA ARG A 614 9.56 26.37 -0.66
C ARG A 614 9.18 27.17 0.59
N ARG A 615 10.09 27.97 1.12
CA ARG A 615 9.81 28.76 2.33
C ARG A 615 8.82 29.87 2.07
N LEU A 616 8.94 30.52 0.90
CA LEU A 616 8.10 31.66 0.53
C LEU A 616 6.70 31.24 0.09
N THR A 617 6.58 30.15 -0.66
CA THR A 617 5.32 29.76 -1.33
C THR A 617 4.77 28.42 -0.86
N GLY A 618 5.55 27.58 -0.18
CA GLY A 618 5.20 26.20 0.19
C GLY A 618 5.39 25.19 -0.95
N VAL A 619 5.68 25.65 -2.17
CA VAL A 619 5.82 24.80 -3.35
C VAL A 619 7.21 24.17 -3.42
N SER A 620 7.25 22.88 -3.79
CA SER A 620 8.48 22.18 -4.15
C SER A 620 8.61 22.10 -5.68
N LEU A 621 9.80 22.45 -6.19
CA LEU A 621 10.16 22.26 -7.59
C LEU A 621 10.72 20.85 -7.78
N VAL A 622 10.21 20.12 -8.77
CA VAL A 622 10.61 18.73 -9.06
C VAL A 622 11.46 18.63 -10.34
N ALA A 623 11.09 19.39 -11.38
CA ALA A 623 11.78 19.35 -12.68
C ALA A 623 11.69 20.70 -13.41
N ILE A 624 12.66 20.95 -14.29
CA ILE A 624 12.72 22.09 -15.20
C ILE A 624 12.77 21.56 -16.62
N ARG A 625 11.93 22.09 -17.51
CA ARG A 625 12.04 21.86 -18.95
C ARG A 625 12.40 23.17 -19.64
N ARG A 626 13.63 23.23 -20.15
CA ARG A 626 14.18 24.38 -20.88
C ARG A 626 13.44 24.58 -22.21
N LEU A 627 13.51 25.80 -22.74
CA LEU A 627 13.01 26.16 -24.07
C LEU A 627 13.61 25.32 -25.20
N THR A 628 14.86 24.84 -25.02
CA THR A 628 15.56 23.94 -25.96
C THR A 628 14.92 22.56 -26.08
N GLY A 629 13.99 22.22 -25.19
CA GLY A 629 13.37 20.90 -25.11
C GLY A 629 14.09 19.94 -24.15
N GLU A 630 15.25 20.36 -23.62
CA GLU A 630 15.96 19.63 -22.57
C GLU A 630 15.14 19.64 -21.28
N GLU A 631 14.91 18.45 -20.73
CA GLU A 631 14.25 18.27 -19.45
C GLU A 631 15.31 17.89 -18.43
N ILE A 632 15.43 18.75 -17.43
CA ILE A 632 16.30 18.61 -16.28
C ILE A 632 15.40 18.17 -15.13
N ASP A 633 15.37 16.86 -14.92
CA ASP A 633 14.84 16.29 -13.70
C ASP A 633 15.87 16.51 -12.59
N TYR A 634 15.43 16.91 -11.39
CA TYR A 634 16.32 17.22 -10.24
C TYR A 634 17.30 18.37 -10.49
N PRO A 635 16.78 19.60 -10.67
CA PRO A 635 17.65 20.75 -10.79
C PRO A 635 18.40 20.99 -9.47
N ASP A 636 19.73 21.13 -9.57
CA ASP A 636 20.58 21.43 -8.42
C ASP A 636 20.20 22.78 -7.77
N PRO A 637 20.47 22.99 -6.46
CA PRO A 637 20.20 24.27 -5.78
C PRO A 637 20.85 25.49 -6.45
N TRP A 638 22.03 25.31 -7.06
CA TRP A 638 22.77 26.34 -7.80
C TRP A 638 22.28 26.53 -9.25
N MET A 639 21.27 25.78 -9.70
CA MET A 639 20.76 25.90 -11.06
C MET A 639 20.00 27.21 -11.25
N MET A 640 20.41 28.01 -12.24
CA MET A 640 19.71 29.24 -12.59
C MET A 640 18.45 28.99 -13.42
N LEU A 641 17.37 29.66 -13.04
CA LEU A 641 16.11 29.71 -13.79
C LEU A 641 16.23 30.68 -14.97
N SER A 642 15.72 30.28 -16.13
CA SER A 642 15.69 31.09 -17.34
C SER A 642 14.26 31.47 -17.71
N GLU A 643 14.11 32.60 -18.42
CA GLU A 643 12.82 32.97 -19.01
C GLU A 643 12.32 31.86 -19.94
N GLY A 644 11.01 31.58 -19.90
CA GLY A 644 10.36 30.53 -20.69
C GLY A 644 10.62 29.10 -20.23
N ASP A 645 11.35 28.89 -19.13
CA ASP A 645 11.44 27.57 -18.49
C ASP A 645 10.04 27.08 -18.06
N ARG A 646 9.79 25.79 -18.25
CA ARG A 646 8.63 25.11 -17.66
C ARG A 646 9.05 24.43 -16.38
N LEU A 647 8.42 24.77 -15.28
CA LEU A 647 8.69 24.27 -13.93
C LEU A 647 7.61 23.28 -13.51
N LEU A 648 7.99 22.04 -13.18
CA LEU A 648 7.09 21.08 -12.55
C LEU A 648 7.08 21.35 -11.05
N VAL A 649 5.98 21.94 -10.59
CA VAL A 649 5.80 22.36 -9.20
C VAL A 649 4.76 21.50 -8.50
N VAL A 650 4.97 21.23 -7.22
CA VAL A 650 4.11 20.41 -6.35
C VAL A 650 3.66 21.22 -5.14
N GLY A 651 2.36 21.26 -4.87
CA GLY A 651 1.78 22.08 -3.80
C GLY A 651 0.25 22.21 -3.86
N GLU A 652 -0.35 22.62 -2.75
CA GLU A 652 -1.78 22.88 -2.61
C GLU A 652 -2.25 24.07 -3.49
N PRO A 653 -3.56 24.21 -3.77
CA PRO A 653 -4.08 25.30 -4.58
C PRO A 653 -3.63 26.70 -4.12
N ASP A 654 -3.56 26.92 -2.81
CA ASP A 654 -3.13 28.19 -2.21
C ASP A 654 -1.60 28.40 -2.33
N GLU A 655 -0.81 27.32 -2.28
CA GLU A 655 0.64 27.33 -2.53
C GLU A 655 0.95 27.67 -3.99
N MET A 656 0.19 27.07 -4.91
CA MET A 656 0.29 27.33 -6.34
C MET A 656 -0.10 28.77 -6.70
N ALA A 657 -1.11 29.33 -6.01
CA ALA A 657 -1.48 30.73 -6.16
C ALA A 657 -0.34 31.65 -5.73
N ALA A 658 0.23 31.43 -4.53
CA ALA A 658 1.37 32.20 -4.03
C ALA A 658 2.61 32.09 -4.93
N PHE A 659 2.91 30.90 -5.46
CA PHE A 659 3.97 30.71 -6.44
C PHE A 659 3.71 31.47 -7.74
N THR A 660 2.45 31.51 -8.21
CA THR A 660 2.08 32.25 -9.43
C THR A 660 2.26 33.76 -9.23
N GLU A 661 1.88 34.31 -8.08
CA GLU A 661 2.08 35.73 -7.74
C GLU A 661 3.57 36.09 -7.69
N LEU A 662 4.40 35.24 -7.06
CA LEU A 662 5.85 35.41 -7.01
C LEU A 662 6.49 35.34 -8.40
N ALA A 663 6.12 34.34 -9.20
CA ALA A 663 6.65 34.15 -10.54
C ALA A 663 6.22 35.23 -11.55
N ARG A 664 5.18 36.02 -11.24
CA ARG A 664 4.75 37.18 -12.06
C ARG A 664 5.34 38.51 -11.59
N GLY A 665 6.05 38.53 -10.46
CA GLY A 665 6.50 39.77 -9.84
C GLY A 665 5.39 40.60 -9.19
N GLU A 666 4.22 39.99 -8.95
CA GLU A 666 3.15 40.56 -8.13
C GLU A 666 3.55 40.52 -6.63
N ALA A 667 4.44 39.59 -6.26
CA ALA A 667 5.15 39.53 -4.97
C ALA A 667 6.69 39.65 -5.16
N ALA A 668 7.38 40.25 -4.18
CA ALA A 668 8.82 40.55 -4.27
C ALA A 668 9.71 39.46 -3.65
N VAL A 669 10.73 39.02 -4.38
CA VAL A 669 11.78 38.11 -3.91
C VAL A 669 12.78 38.89 -3.04
N PRO A 670 13.31 38.32 -1.93
CA PRO A 670 14.37 38.96 -1.15
C PRO A 670 15.60 39.24 -2.02
N VAL A 671 16.13 40.46 -1.96
CA VAL A 671 17.35 40.86 -2.68
C VAL A 671 18.59 40.46 -1.84
N GLU A 672 19.73 40.20 -2.50
CA GLU A 672 21.02 39.95 -1.84
C GLU A 672 21.28 40.92 -0.67
N ASN A 673 21.76 40.39 0.46
CA ASN A 673 21.91 41.04 1.78
C ASN A 673 20.63 41.31 2.60
N ALA A 674 19.47 40.75 2.22
CA ALA A 674 18.28 40.77 3.07
C ALA A 674 18.30 39.63 4.10
N SER A 675 18.16 39.96 5.38
CA SER A 675 17.89 38.99 6.45
C SER A 675 16.38 38.87 6.63
N CYS A 676 15.87 37.69 6.99
CA CYS A 676 14.46 37.49 7.31
C CYS A 676 14.31 36.99 8.74
N GLN A 677 13.46 37.61 9.54
CA GLN A 677 13.24 37.25 10.94
C GLN A 677 11.75 37.24 11.29
N TRP A 678 11.35 36.25 12.08
CA TRP A 678 10.04 36.22 12.72
C TRP A 678 9.98 37.16 13.92
N LEU A 679 9.00 38.06 13.93
CA LEU A 679 8.72 38.95 15.04
C LEU A 679 7.31 38.69 15.57
N LEU A 680 7.21 38.39 16.86
CA LEU A 680 5.92 38.34 17.55
C LEU A 680 5.39 39.76 17.76
N VAL A 681 4.11 39.97 17.46
CA VAL A 681 3.36 41.18 17.80
C VAL A 681 2.80 41.03 19.21
N PRO A 682 3.37 41.69 20.22
CA PRO A 682 2.86 41.61 21.59
C PRO A 682 1.51 42.33 21.73
N ASP A 683 0.75 41.97 22.76
CA ASP A 683 -0.61 42.49 23.00
C ASP A 683 -0.67 44.01 23.16
N ASP A 684 0.42 44.63 23.62
CA ASP A 684 0.58 46.08 23.83
C ASP A 684 1.14 46.83 22.62
N SER A 685 1.32 46.13 21.49
CA SER A 685 1.96 46.70 20.32
C SER A 685 1.14 47.84 19.68
N PRO A 686 1.78 48.97 19.33
CA PRO A 686 1.10 50.12 18.72
C PRO A 686 0.64 49.86 17.27
N VAL A 687 0.97 48.70 16.71
CA VAL A 687 0.54 48.29 15.36
C VAL A 687 -0.71 47.41 15.37
N VAL A 688 -1.16 46.92 16.53
CA VAL A 688 -2.36 46.09 16.66
C VAL A 688 -3.61 46.87 16.25
N GLY A 689 -4.45 46.25 15.43
CA GLY A 689 -5.70 46.81 14.89
C GLY A 689 -5.51 47.72 13.67
N LYS A 690 -4.28 47.92 13.19
CA LYS A 690 -3.98 48.72 11.97
C LYS A 690 -3.72 47.82 10.78
N THR A 691 -4.06 48.32 9.59
CA THR A 691 -3.78 47.61 8.33
C THR A 691 -2.36 47.87 7.84
N LEU A 692 -1.82 46.95 7.04
CA LEU A 692 -0.48 47.13 6.43
C LEU A 692 -0.37 48.38 5.56
N ALA A 693 -1.47 48.80 4.91
CA ALA A 693 -1.52 50.05 4.16
C ALA A 693 -1.40 51.27 5.08
N GLU A 694 -2.02 51.26 6.27
CA GLU A 694 -1.93 52.36 7.24
C GLU A 694 -0.56 52.46 7.91
N LEU A 695 0.10 51.31 8.11
CA LEU A 695 1.39 51.24 8.78
C LEU A 695 2.57 51.66 7.89
N HIS A 696 2.41 51.58 6.56
CA HIS A 696 3.44 51.97 5.59
C HIS A 696 4.84 51.38 5.88
N ILE A 697 4.93 50.17 6.43
CA ILE A 697 6.18 49.59 6.99
C ILE A 697 7.31 49.54 5.96
N ARG A 698 7.01 49.17 4.71
CA ARG A 698 7.97 49.20 3.60
C ARG A 698 8.53 50.59 3.34
N ARG A 699 7.68 51.61 3.40
CA ARG A 699 8.05 53.00 3.08
C ARG A 699 8.74 53.70 4.24
N GLN A 700 8.37 53.37 5.49
CA GLN A 700 8.95 53.94 6.70
C GLN A 700 10.30 53.32 7.05
N PHE A 701 10.40 51.99 7.00
CA PHE A 701 11.56 51.27 7.51
C PHE A 701 12.40 50.59 6.43
N GLY A 702 11.89 50.48 5.20
CA GLY A 702 12.55 49.68 4.16
C GLY A 702 12.44 48.17 4.40
N VAL A 703 11.46 47.72 5.21
CA VAL A 703 11.24 46.32 5.57
C VAL A 703 9.95 45.81 4.93
N LEU A 704 9.98 44.59 4.41
CA LEU A 704 8.82 43.91 3.86
C LEU A 704 8.26 42.93 4.89
N ILE A 705 6.93 42.93 5.07
CA ILE A 705 6.23 41.83 5.74
C ILE A 705 5.90 40.81 4.66
N GLN A 706 6.58 39.67 4.71
CA GLN A 706 6.47 38.59 3.73
C GLN A 706 5.38 37.58 4.11
N ALA A 707 5.16 37.38 5.40
CA ALA A 707 4.12 36.49 5.91
C ALA A 707 3.63 36.93 7.29
N ILE A 708 2.40 36.56 7.62
CA ILE A 708 1.81 36.66 8.97
C ILE A 708 1.38 35.26 9.40
N ARG A 709 1.82 34.80 10.55
CA ARG A 709 1.32 33.58 11.18
C ARG A 709 0.36 33.97 12.31
N ARG A 710 -0.91 33.59 12.16
CA ARG A 710 -2.02 33.90 13.07
C ARG A 710 -2.71 32.61 13.47
N GLU A 711 -2.71 32.25 14.76
CA GLU A 711 -3.43 31.07 15.28
C GLU A 711 -3.19 29.78 14.45
N GLY A 712 -1.94 29.54 14.03
CA GLY A 712 -1.59 28.39 13.17
C GLY A 712 -1.88 28.56 11.68
N LYS A 713 -2.66 29.57 11.26
CA LYS A 713 -2.80 29.96 9.85
C LYS A 713 -1.62 30.77 9.36
N PHE A 714 -1.09 30.39 8.20
CA PHE A 714 0.01 31.07 7.52
C PHE A 714 -0.55 31.94 6.39
N ILE A 715 -0.53 33.26 6.56
CA ILE A 715 -0.98 34.25 5.59
C ILE A 715 0.26 34.72 4.82
N ARG A 716 0.39 34.29 3.56
CA ARG A 716 1.50 34.64 2.67
C ARG A 716 1.21 35.95 1.95
N PHE A 717 2.23 36.79 1.78
CA PHE A 717 2.16 38.08 1.08
C PHE A 717 0.92 38.91 1.46
N PRO A 718 0.77 39.25 2.76
CA PRO A 718 -0.38 40.00 3.23
C PRO A 718 -0.52 41.33 2.46
N ASP A 719 -1.74 41.60 2.00
CA ASP A 719 -2.04 42.78 1.20
C ASP A 719 -2.19 44.04 2.07
N GLY A 720 -2.35 45.20 1.44
CA GLY A 720 -2.53 46.45 2.17
C GLY A 720 -3.75 46.49 3.10
N LYS A 721 -4.73 45.61 2.93
CA LYS A 721 -5.95 45.54 3.76
C LYS A 721 -5.78 44.64 4.98
N SER A 722 -4.72 43.83 5.02
CA SER A 722 -4.44 42.91 6.11
C SER A 722 -4.18 43.69 7.40
N ASP A 723 -4.99 43.44 8.43
CA ASP A 723 -4.83 44.00 9.77
C ASP A 723 -3.80 43.21 10.58
N LEU A 724 -3.07 43.87 11.48
CA LEU A 724 -2.20 43.19 12.45
C LEU A 724 -2.94 42.95 13.76
N GLN A 725 -2.86 41.74 14.30
CA GLN A 725 -3.51 41.34 15.54
C GLN A 725 -2.48 40.99 16.61
N ALA A 726 -2.89 41.13 17.87
CA ALA A 726 -2.12 40.67 19.01
C ALA A 726 -1.86 39.15 18.90
N GLY A 727 -0.60 38.73 19.05
CA GLY A 727 -0.19 37.33 18.89
C GLY A 727 0.21 36.92 17.48
N ASP A 728 0.08 37.79 16.47
CA ASP A 728 0.60 37.53 15.13
C ASP A 728 2.13 37.36 15.16
N ARG A 729 2.68 36.42 14.39
CA ARG A 729 4.13 36.39 14.07
C ARG A 729 4.32 36.92 12.66
N LEU A 730 5.15 37.95 12.49
CA LEU A 730 5.42 38.58 11.20
C LEU A 730 6.79 38.14 10.68
N LEU A 731 6.86 37.66 9.45
CA LEU A 731 8.13 37.44 8.76
C LEU A 731 8.57 38.76 8.14
N LEU A 732 9.52 39.42 8.78
CA LEU A 732 10.11 40.67 8.33
C LEU A 732 11.37 40.40 7.53
N CYS A 733 11.45 40.91 6.31
CA CYS A 733 12.64 40.81 5.47
C CYS A 733 13.17 42.18 5.06
N GLY A 734 14.46 42.41 5.22
CA GLY A 734 15.13 43.66 4.91
C GLY A 734 16.59 43.66 5.34
N ASN A 735 17.28 44.79 5.20
CA ASN A 735 18.63 44.90 5.73
C ASN A 735 18.60 44.96 7.27
N PHE A 736 19.72 44.61 7.91
CA PHE A 736 19.82 44.49 9.37
C PHE A 736 19.42 45.75 10.15
N HIS A 737 19.77 46.93 9.63
CA HIS A 737 19.44 48.21 10.27
C HIS A 737 17.93 48.51 10.19
N ALA A 738 17.34 48.28 9.01
CA ALA A 738 15.91 48.41 8.75
C ALA A 738 15.10 47.45 9.63
N LEU A 739 15.53 46.20 9.75
CA LEU A 739 14.88 45.20 10.60
C LEU A 739 14.88 45.61 12.07
N ASN A 740 16.01 46.08 12.60
CA ASN A 740 16.08 46.55 13.98
C ASN A 740 15.13 47.74 14.23
N GLN A 741 15.04 48.69 13.30
CA GLN A 741 14.11 49.83 13.43
C GLN A 741 12.64 49.40 13.38
N ALA A 742 12.28 48.53 12.43
CA ALA A 742 10.92 47.99 12.35
C ALA A 742 10.57 47.18 13.60
N ARG A 743 11.53 46.44 14.16
CA ARG A 743 11.35 45.66 15.39
C ARG A 743 10.99 46.53 16.59
N TYR A 744 11.70 47.65 16.79
CA TYR A 744 11.38 48.60 17.86
C TYR A 744 10.02 49.28 17.67
N ALA A 745 9.62 49.53 16.42
CA ALA A 745 8.33 50.15 16.11
C ALA A 745 7.15 49.18 16.32
N ILE A 746 7.35 47.89 16.06
CA ILE A 746 6.32 46.85 16.14
C ILE A 746 6.25 46.23 17.55
N ALA A 747 7.37 46.09 18.26
CA ALA A 747 7.42 45.47 19.59
C ALA A 747 8.29 46.31 20.55
N PRO A 748 7.72 47.36 21.18
CA PRO A 748 8.49 48.31 22.00
C PRO A 748 8.91 47.81 23.39
N ALA A 749 8.59 46.57 23.80
CA ALA A 749 8.86 46.07 25.14
C ALA A 749 10.37 45.86 25.46
N ALA A 750 10.74 46.18 26.71
CA ALA A 750 12.09 46.44 27.23
C ALA A 750 13.03 45.21 27.44
N GLU A 751 12.78 44.06 26.82
CA GLU A 751 13.62 42.84 26.95
C GLU A 751 14.12 42.28 25.61
N LEU A 752 14.28 43.11 24.59
CA LEU A 752 14.90 42.69 23.33
C LEU A 752 16.37 43.08 23.29
N GLN A 753 17.28 42.12 23.49
CA GLN A 753 18.69 42.28 23.15
C GLN A 753 18.78 42.80 21.70
N ALA A 754 19.45 43.94 21.49
CA ALA A 754 19.76 44.44 20.16
C ALA A 754 20.44 43.30 19.38
N LEU A 755 20.04 43.08 18.11
CA LEU A 755 20.79 42.15 17.27
C LEU A 755 22.25 42.61 17.28
N GLN A 756 23.16 41.80 17.82
CA GLN A 756 24.58 42.04 17.71
C GLN A 756 24.95 41.82 16.25
N LEU A 757 25.69 42.75 15.66
CA LEU A 757 26.36 42.54 14.39
C LEU A 757 27.01 41.15 14.44
N PRO A 758 26.84 40.28 13.43
CA PRO A 758 27.80 39.22 13.24
C PRO A 758 29.14 39.94 13.10
N LEU A 759 30.01 39.81 14.11
CA LEU A 759 31.43 40.06 13.92
C LEU A 759 31.82 39.08 12.82
N ALA A 760 31.76 39.53 11.56
CA ALA A 760 32.52 38.91 10.51
C ALA A 760 33.95 38.88 11.06
N SER A 761 34.44 37.68 11.37
CA SER A 761 35.86 37.43 11.52
C SER A 761 36.49 37.68 10.16
N ALA A 762 36.61 38.96 9.79
CA ALA A 762 37.50 39.40 8.75
C ALA A 762 38.90 39.11 9.28
N THR A 763 39.50 38.05 8.76
CA THR A 763 40.93 37.84 8.81
C THR A 763 41.62 39.14 8.39
N MET A 764 42.23 39.85 9.36
CA MET A 764 43.18 40.95 9.13
C MET A 764 44.49 40.43 8.48
N GLY A 765 44.37 39.60 7.45
CA GLY A 765 45.48 38.94 6.76
C GLY A 765 45.46 39.09 5.24
N ASP A 766 44.28 39.22 4.62
CA ASP A 766 44.16 39.14 3.16
C ASP A 766 43.92 40.49 2.46
N ALA A 767 43.45 41.52 3.17
CA ALA A 767 43.31 42.88 2.62
C ALA A 767 44.65 43.65 2.51
N GLN A 768 45.73 43.14 3.13
CA GLN A 768 47.05 43.78 3.11
C GLN A 768 48.04 43.14 2.12
N ARG A 769 47.74 41.94 1.60
CA ARG A 769 48.55 41.27 0.57
C ARG A 769 48.18 41.62 -0.87
N GLN A 770 47.00 42.18 -1.12
CA GLN A 770 46.58 42.64 -2.45
C GLN A 770 46.91 44.12 -2.73
N LEU A 771 47.28 44.90 -1.71
CA LEU A 771 47.78 46.27 -1.89
C LEU A 771 49.30 46.35 -2.11
N ASP A 772 50.06 45.30 -1.75
CA ASP A 772 51.52 45.22 -1.94
C ASP A 772 51.97 44.51 -3.24
N MET A 773 51.04 44.15 -4.15
CA MET A 773 51.37 43.49 -5.43
C MET A 773 50.83 44.22 -6.69
N GLN A 774 50.43 45.48 -6.61
CA GLN A 774 50.00 46.25 -7.80
C GLN A 774 50.63 47.64 -8.01
N ASP A 775 51.64 48.04 -7.22
CA ASP A 775 52.53 49.18 -7.58
C ASP A 775 54.02 48.85 -7.35
N GLY A 776 54.39 47.63 -7.75
CA GLY A 776 55.74 47.24 -8.14
C GLY A 776 55.76 46.86 -9.61
#